data_AF-A0A0S8KRK3-F1
#
_entry.id   AF-A0A0S8KRK3-F1
#
_cell.length_a   1.000
_cell.length_b   1.000
_cell.length_c   1.000
_cell.angle_alpha   90.00
_cell.angle_beta   90.00
_cell.angle_gamma   90.00
#
_symmetry.space_group_name_H-M   'P 1'
#
loop_
_entity.id
_entity.type
_entity.pdbx_description
1 polymer ?
#
loop_
_entity_poly.entity_id
_entity_poly.type
_entity_poly.pdbx_seq_one_letter_code
_entity_poly.pdbx_strand_id
1 'polypeptide(L)'
;MKTEKEPKAGTPKKGKRRILKLVLVLIVFLIVLVFLLVPALISSGKGRQIILAKINDSIAGKTDFTDLSMGWFKGIKIADFGFNDNAGQVSVRVKQIATKPHYGSLLTGNLSFGQTLIDKPNVQINLKAQKSRSPGQEVPADTATKSIVLPVKRLELVLNDGNLKVTDPEAGTVEFSQINSRLNLRPPGQQTDFDLDMAVARAGKTSEIQVASRITTSQKTGWSLKGTSGSLTIDINDLDLESLGPIFALAGVGVRAKGLVDSHLKSEIQDGRFETLNVDIRAKNLDITGTELKGDRLQTGDLGISMALSQAKETINIEDLKIQSDWADVTASGVVPTTFKSLADLLAADSNYSLEATFNCDVASVLSQMPKTLGLKEGMQVTSGRLSGNIETPTRAGQKQIQARATLTALEGQVEGKKVALSEPVTAEAQISSDKAGIIFDKLNASAPFAKVNCAGNTESLKYNLEVDLAKLQSEFGQFIDIGELQMAGRFFGTGDVSFQQDKTTAAGSSQVKDLLFTSPDGLAASEPKADLEFAVEFDKKQNIVTISSVRIDASLGRLSVKDSVVPLSQEATKPMNVVVNAANLDLAKIRPFAIMFASLPKEMQLSGIAESEISVSSEEHIYRIATDSTTIKGLKLTYPGQKPFEPNEASLILEAEIDPKQKAVNIKKLQLESPQIKIRKGEFSQLNEGGTTKLEGQAELEYDWSAVSTMIAPYLPEGLTLQGTREDAVNFAGEYPAGQTDKLLPNLRASAKVGFEQAGYMGLNFGSTDVDIQIQNGLLKIAPFATTVNDGQFNFAAQADFTQKPALFTTGKPMQIVKDIKVNDETTRTLLKYLSPIFANAVNVSGIANLSCEKLAIPISAAAKNRAEIIGTISMNQLRLESSDLLGSILSLVGTSGRGTDITIHPTRFVLQEGFLRYDDMQMDIGDNPVNFKGVIGLDKSLEMTVTLPYTTGGRTVRIGRESVGQRITLPLKGTVDKPQLDTAKLLEQQLKDQLRKGLEGLFK
;
A
#
# COMPACT_ATOMS: atom_id res chain seq x y z
N MET A 1 -106.73 -41.52 -23.74
CA MET A 1 -107.07 -41.79 -25.16
C MET A 1 -105.93 -42.61 -25.76
N LYS A 2 -106.20 -43.88 -26.07
CA LYS A 2 -105.47 -44.88 -26.90
C LYS A 2 -103.98 -45.18 -26.57
N THR A 3 -103.61 -46.37 -26.05
CA THR A 3 -103.36 -47.68 -26.74
C THR A 3 -102.35 -47.54 -27.91
N GLU A 4 -101.30 -48.36 -28.10
CA GLU A 4 -101.18 -49.82 -27.93
C GLU A 4 -99.72 -50.31 -28.19
N LYS A 5 -99.33 -51.40 -27.51
CA LYS A 5 -98.50 -52.58 -27.91
C LYS A 5 -97.01 -52.49 -28.36
N GLU A 6 -96.17 -53.08 -27.48
CA GLU A 6 -95.10 -54.11 -27.63
C GLU A 6 -94.89 -54.83 -29.00
N PRO A 7 -93.72 -55.51 -29.30
CA PRO A 7 -93.00 -56.45 -28.40
C PRO A 7 -91.45 -56.72 -28.55
N LYS A 8 -90.89 -57.39 -27.51
CA LYS A 8 -89.86 -58.50 -27.44
C LYS A 8 -88.47 -58.35 -28.11
N ALA A 9 -87.37 -58.98 -27.68
CA ALA A 9 -86.90 -59.70 -26.47
C ALA A 9 -85.40 -60.05 -26.71
N GLY A 10 -84.55 -60.09 -25.66
CA GLY A 10 -83.19 -60.60 -25.74
C GLY A 10 -82.49 -60.68 -24.37
N THR A 11 -82.42 -61.88 -23.78
CA THR A 11 -81.69 -62.22 -22.53
C THR A 11 -80.18 -61.96 -22.61
N PRO A 12 -79.49 -61.61 -21.49
CA PRO A 12 -78.53 -62.59 -20.94
C PRO A 12 -78.23 -62.56 -19.41
N LYS A 13 -77.93 -63.76 -18.91
CA LYS A 13 -76.94 -64.17 -17.87
C LYS A 13 -76.87 -63.43 -16.51
N LYS A 14 -77.59 -63.98 -15.52
CA LYS A 14 -77.35 -63.81 -14.06
C LYS A 14 -76.18 -64.70 -13.63
N GLY A 15 -75.10 -64.14 -13.06
CA GLY A 15 -74.03 -64.94 -12.43
C GLY A 15 -72.79 -64.18 -11.91
N LYS A 16 -72.29 -63.14 -12.60
CA LYS A 16 -71.02 -62.47 -12.21
C LYS A 16 -71.14 -61.19 -11.37
N ARG A 17 -72.32 -60.55 -11.26
CA ARG A 17 -72.51 -59.29 -10.52
C ARG A 17 -72.58 -59.41 -8.98
N ARG A 18 -72.91 -60.58 -8.42
CA ARG A 18 -72.99 -60.79 -6.95
C ARG A 18 -71.61 -60.99 -6.31
N ILE A 19 -70.70 -61.72 -6.97
CA ILE A 19 -69.33 -61.94 -6.48
C ILE A 19 -68.52 -60.64 -6.57
N LEU A 20 -68.65 -59.85 -7.64
CA LEU A 20 -67.98 -58.55 -7.73
C LEU A 20 -68.46 -57.56 -6.65
N LYS A 21 -69.76 -57.57 -6.29
CA LYS A 21 -70.29 -56.78 -5.17
C LYS A 21 -69.80 -57.29 -3.81
N LEU A 22 -69.71 -58.60 -3.59
CA LEU A 22 -69.16 -59.19 -2.36
C LEU A 22 -67.66 -58.93 -2.23
N VAL A 23 -66.90 -59.00 -3.32
CA VAL A 23 -65.47 -58.66 -3.36
C VAL A 23 -65.29 -57.16 -3.15
N LEU A 24 -66.13 -56.30 -3.72
CA LEU A 24 -66.09 -54.86 -3.46
C LEU A 24 -66.46 -54.52 -2.01
N VAL A 25 -67.47 -55.17 -1.43
CA VAL A 25 -67.84 -55.03 -0.01
C VAL A 25 -66.75 -55.58 0.90
N LEU A 26 -66.12 -56.70 0.56
CA LEU A 26 -64.98 -57.27 1.29
C LEU A 26 -63.77 -56.34 1.19
N ILE A 27 -63.49 -55.76 0.02
CA ILE A 27 -62.41 -54.78 -0.18
C ILE A 27 -62.71 -53.50 0.60
N VAL A 28 -63.93 -52.98 0.57
CA VAL A 28 -64.33 -51.80 1.36
C VAL A 28 -64.27 -52.12 2.85
N PHE A 29 -64.74 -53.29 3.28
CA PHE A 29 -64.63 -53.75 4.66
C PHE A 29 -63.16 -53.92 5.10
N LEU A 30 -62.30 -54.45 4.23
CA LEU A 30 -60.87 -54.63 4.48
C LEU A 30 -60.13 -53.29 4.49
N ILE A 31 -60.52 -52.33 3.64
CA ILE A 31 -60.03 -50.95 3.65
C ILE A 31 -60.47 -50.26 4.95
N VAL A 32 -61.73 -50.40 5.36
CA VAL A 32 -62.25 -49.83 6.62
C VAL A 32 -61.59 -50.49 7.83
N LEU A 33 -61.35 -51.80 7.81
CA LEU A 33 -60.66 -52.53 8.86
C LEU A 33 -59.19 -52.09 8.96
N VAL A 34 -58.48 -52.02 7.83
CA VAL A 34 -57.10 -51.51 7.76
C VAL A 34 -57.05 -50.07 8.27
N PHE A 35 -58.00 -49.23 7.85
CA PHE A 35 -58.14 -47.85 8.33
C PHE A 35 -58.37 -47.79 9.85
N LEU A 36 -59.28 -48.60 10.40
CA LEU A 36 -59.53 -48.66 11.84
C LEU A 36 -58.32 -49.17 12.65
N LEU A 37 -57.46 -50.00 12.06
CA LEU A 37 -56.23 -50.52 12.67
C LEU A 37 -55.03 -49.56 12.59
N VAL A 38 -55.08 -48.48 11.79
CA VAL A 38 -53.97 -47.52 11.64
C VAL A 38 -53.45 -46.97 12.97
N PRO A 39 -54.28 -46.52 13.94
CA PRO A 39 -53.77 -46.01 15.21
C PRO A 39 -53.06 -47.07 16.06
N ALA A 40 -53.53 -48.32 16.03
CA ALA A 40 -52.87 -49.42 16.70
C ALA A 40 -51.53 -49.79 16.02
N LEU A 41 -51.46 -49.70 14.69
CA LEU A 41 -50.22 -49.92 13.93
C LEU A 41 -49.20 -48.81 14.18
N ILE A 42 -49.61 -47.53 14.12
CA ILE A 42 -48.73 -46.37 14.37
C ILE A 42 -48.22 -46.36 15.82
N SER A 43 -49.07 -46.73 16.78
CA SER A 43 -48.69 -46.80 18.19
C SER A 43 -47.92 -48.08 18.57
N SER A 44 -47.70 -49.01 17.63
CA SER A 44 -46.94 -50.23 17.88
C SER A 44 -45.43 -50.00 17.76
N GLY A 45 -44.63 -50.84 18.43
CA GLY A 45 -43.16 -50.76 18.35
C GLY A 45 -42.61 -50.84 16.92
N LYS A 46 -43.22 -51.67 16.05
CA LYS A 46 -42.84 -51.76 14.62
C LYS A 46 -43.24 -50.52 13.83
N GLY A 47 -44.42 -49.95 14.09
CA GLY A 47 -44.87 -48.71 13.44
C GLY A 47 -43.97 -47.52 13.80
N ARG A 48 -43.58 -47.39 15.06
CA ARG A 48 -42.61 -46.40 15.53
C ARG A 48 -41.26 -46.51 14.80
N GLN A 49 -40.72 -47.72 14.63
CA GLN A 49 -39.47 -47.92 13.90
C GLN A 49 -39.57 -47.50 12.43
N ILE A 50 -40.68 -47.82 11.76
CA ILE A 50 -40.92 -47.42 10.37
C ILE A 50 -41.00 -45.90 10.23
N ILE A 51 -41.71 -45.23 11.15
CA ILE A 51 -41.85 -43.77 11.15
C ILE A 51 -40.49 -43.09 11.44
N LEU A 52 -39.74 -43.58 12.43
CA LEU A 52 -38.40 -43.09 12.74
C LEU A 52 -37.45 -43.22 11.55
N ALA A 53 -37.42 -44.39 10.89
CA ALA A 53 -36.61 -44.60 9.69
C ALA A 53 -37.00 -43.61 8.59
N LYS A 54 -38.31 -43.43 8.35
CA LYS A 54 -38.79 -42.51 7.32
C LYS A 54 -38.44 -41.05 7.59
N ILE A 55 -38.51 -40.62 8.85
CA ILE A 55 -38.11 -39.26 9.27
C ILE A 55 -36.60 -39.09 9.08
N ASN A 56 -35.80 -40.02 9.59
CA ASN A 56 -34.33 -39.97 9.51
C ASN A 56 -33.79 -40.03 8.07
N ASP A 57 -34.45 -40.76 7.16
CA ASP A 57 -34.11 -40.78 5.73
C ASP A 57 -34.38 -39.44 5.03
N SER A 58 -35.19 -38.56 5.63
CA SER A 58 -35.66 -37.30 5.03
C SER A 58 -34.99 -36.04 5.60
N ILE A 59 -34.13 -36.19 6.61
CA ILE A 59 -33.49 -35.05 7.31
C ILE A 59 -31.98 -35.27 7.43
N ALA A 60 -31.22 -34.17 7.48
CA ALA A 60 -29.77 -34.20 7.68
C ALA A 60 -29.39 -34.30 9.17
N GLY A 61 -29.87 -35.36 9.84
CA GLY A 61 -29.65 -35.58 11.28
C GLY A 61 -30.26 -36.90 11.76
N LYS A 62 -30.29 -37.08 13.07
CA LYS A 62 -30.94 -38.21 13.73
C LYS A 62 -31.99 -37.73 14.71
N THR A 63 -33.21 -38.22 14.51
CA THR A 63 -34.36 -38.05 15.39
C THR A 63 -34.63 -39.34 16.17
N ASP A 64 -35.05 -39.17 17.42
CA ASP A 64 -35.61 -40.20 18.27
C ASP A 64 -36.84 -39.68 19.06
N PHE A 65 -37.62 -40.59 19.61
CA PHE A 65 -38.68 -40.28 20.57
C PHE A 65 -39.01 -41.52 21.39
N THR A 66 -39.29 -41.41 22.68
CA THR A 66 -39.55 -42.53 23.63
C THR A 66 -40.87 -43.24 23.37
N ASP A 67 -41.91 -42.50 22.98
CA ASP A 67 -43.23 -43.07 22.71
C ASP A 67 -43.95 -42.27 21.61
N LEU A 68 -44.79 -42.96 20.85
CA LEU A 68 -45.68 -42.39 19.86
C LEU A 68 -47.02 -43.08 19.98
N SER A 69 -48.04 -42.32 20.34
CA SER A 69 -49.42 -42.80 20.36
C SER A 69 -50.28 -42.00 19.40
N MET A 70 -51.16 -42.71 18.70
CA MET A 70 -52.17 -42.14 17.82
C MET A 70 -53.53 -42.69 18.23
N GLY A 71 -54.54 -41.82 18.29
CA GLY A 71 -55.93 -42.20 18.39
C GLY A 71 -56.80 -41.33 17.48
N TRP A 72 -57.81 -41.94 16.86
CA TRP A 72 -58.76 -41.23 16.00
C TRP A 72 -59.47 -40.07 16.73
N PHE A 73 -59.75 -40.23 18.02
CA PHE A 73 -60.40 -39.21 18.87
C PHE A 73 -59.45 -38.56 19.89
N LYS A 74 -58.29 -39.18 20.18
CA LYS A 74 -57.32 -38.70 21.18
C LYS A 74 -56.17 -37.87 20.59
N GLY A 75 -56.01 -37.86 19.26
CA GLY A 75 -54.93 -37.15 18.58
C GLY A 75 -53.63 -37.95 18.49
N ILE A 76 -52.53 -37.26 18.20
CA ILE A 76 -51.17 -37.83 18.15
C ILE A 76 -50.38 -37.25 19.33
N LYS A 77 -49.68 -38.11 20.06
CA LYS A 77 -48.78 -37.72 21.15
C LYS A 77 -47.43 -38.38 20.97
N ILE A 78 -46.37 -37.58 21.00
CA ILE A 78 -44.97 -37.98 20.98
C ILE A 78 -44.38 -37.60 22.35
N ALA A 79 -43.75 -38.55 23.03
CA ALA A 79 -43.03 -38.32 24.28
C ALA A 79 -41.51 -38.35 24.05
N ASP A 80 -40.81 -37.44 24.72
CA ASP A 80 -39.35 -37.29 24.71
C ASP A 80 -38.75 -37.29 23.30
N PHE A 81 -39.24 -36.39 22.44
CA PHE A 81 -38.67 -36.19 21.12
C PHE A 81 -37.27 -35.61 21.22
N GLY A 82 -36.31 -36.19 20.51
CA GLY A 82 -34.95 -35.70 20.38
C GLY A 82 -34.56 -35.59 18.91
N PHE A 83 -33.76 -34.59 18.59
CA PHE A 83 -33.11 -34.42 17.29
C PHE A 83 -31.69 -33.91 17.50
N ASN A 84 -30.74 -34.48 16.77
CA ASN A 84 -29.40 -33.93 16.63
C ASN A 84 -29.04 -33.87 15.15
N ASP A 85 -28.47 -32.76 14.71
CA ASP A 85 -27.93 -32.68 13.36
C ASP A 85 -26.67 -33.55 13.19
N ASN A 86 -26.32 -33.84 11.94
CA ASN A 86 -25.11 -34.63 11.64
C ASN A 86 -23.81 -33.91 12.02
N ALA A 87 -23.83 -32.57 12.14
CA ALA A 87 -22.65 -31.77 12.41
C ALA A 87 -22.43 -31.45 13.90
N GLY A 88 -23.34 -31.88 14.79
CA GLY A 88 -23.30 -31.63 16.23
C GLY A 88 -23.53 -30.17 16.63
N GLN A 89 -24.07 -29.35 15.72
CA GLN A 89 -24.31 -27.92 15.93
C GLN A 89 -25.70 -27.65 16.49
N VAL A 90 -26.69 -28.49 16.18
CA VAL A 90 -28.08 -28.27 16.59
C VAL A 90 -28.60 -29.50 17.32
N SER A 91 -29.05 -29.31 18.56
CA SER A 91 -29.75 -30.30 19.35
C SER A 91 -31.11 -29.78 19.74
N VAL A 92 -32.14 -30.61 19.64
CA VAL A 92 -33.50 -30.29 20.06
C VAL A 92 -34.00 -31.42 20.93
N ARG A 93 -34.56 -31.10 22.10
CA ARG A 93 -35.30 -32.05 22.94
C ARG A 93 -36.65 -31.46 23.29
N VAL A 94 -37.70 -32.26 23.24
CA VAL A 94 -39.05 -31.84 23.62
C VAL A 94 -39.66 -32.93 24.47
N LYS A 95 -40.07 -32.59 25.69
CA LYS A 95 -40.66 -33.55 26.63
C LYS A 95 -41.95 -34.15 26.05
N GLN A 96 -42.79 -33.32 25.44
CA GLN A 96 -44.03 -33.79 24.85
C GLN A 96 -44.45 -32.93 23.68
N ILE A 97 -44.81 -33.58 22.57
CA ILE A 97 -45.53 -32.96 21.45
C ILE A 97 -46.88 -33.66 21.37
N ALA A 98 -47.98 -32.93 21.56
CA ALA A 98 -49.33 -33.48 21.43
C ALA A 98 -50.11 -32.63 20.45
N THR A 99 -50.74 -33.23 19.44
CA THR A 99 -51.54 -32.53 18.45
C THR A 99 -52.85 -33.27 18.18
N LYS A 100 -53.89 -32.54 17.78
CA LYS A 100 -55.17 -33.10 17.33
C LYS A 100 -55.35 -32.82 15.84
N PRO A 101 -54.91 -33.71 14.94
CA PRO A 101 -55.10 -33.53 13.51
C PRO A 101 -56.57 -33.67 13.13
N HIS A 102 -57.04 -32.84 12.18
CA HIS A 102 -58.29 -33.10 11.49
C HIS A 102 -58.02 -34.14 10.39
N TYR A 103 -58.11 -35.43 10.70
CA TYR A 103 -57.64 -36.50 9.81
C TYR A 103 -58.22 -36.48 8.37
N GLY A 104 -59.45 -36.00 8.18
CA GLY A 104 -60.02 -35.82 6.84
C GLY A 104 -59.28 -34.78 5.98
N SER A 105 -58.59 -33.84 6.62
CA SER A 105 -57.82 -32.79 5.93
C SER A 105 -56.51 -33.32 5.32
N LEU A 106 -55.95 -34.40 5.90
CA LEU A 106 -54.75 -35.09 5.39
C LEU A 106 -54.96 -35.68 3.99
N LEU A 107 -56.18 -36.11 3.66
CA LEU A 107 -56.54 -36.67 2.35
C LEU A 107 -56.64 -35.60 1.24
N THR A 108 -56.81 -34.34 1.63
CA THR A 108 -57.01 -33.21 0.71
C THR A 108 -55.76 -32.34 0.54
N GLY A 109 -54.65 -32.70 1.20
CA GLY A 109 -53.40 -31.93 1.19
C GLY A 109 -53.41 -30.62 2.00
N ASN A 110 -54.52 -30.30 2.67
CA ASN A 110 -54.68 -29.09 3.47
C ASN A 110 -54.54 -29.42 4.97
N LEU A 111 -53.34 -29.34 5.54
CA LEU A 111 -53.12 -29.74 6.93
C LEU A 111 -53.85 -28.78 7.88
N SER A 112 -54.60 -29.35 8.84
CA SER A 112 -55.35 -28.59 9.83
C SER A 112 -55.24 -29.30 11.16
N PHE A 113 -54.73 -28.60 12.17
CA PHE A 113 -54.55 -29.11 13.52
C PHE A 113 -55.41 -28.29 14.49
N GLY A 114 -56.03 -28.97 15.44
CA GLY A 114 -56.58 -28.32 16.64
C GLY A 114 -55.45 -27.93 17.59
N GLN A 115 -55.72 -27.98 18.88
CA GLN A 115 -54.72 -27.73 19.90
C GLN A 115 -53.49 -28.61 19.69
N THR A 116 -52.33 -27.96 19.55
CA THR A 116 -51.01 -28.55 19.42
C THR A 116 -50.14 -28.01 20.53
N LEU A 117 -49.82 -28.87 21.50
CA LEU A 117 -48.98 -28.57 22.63
C LEU A 117 -47.54 -29.00 22.32
N ILE A 118 -46.60 -28.08 22.51
CA ILE A 118 -45.16 -28.36 22.60
C ILE A 118 -44.73 -28.02 24.03
N ASP A 119 -44.56 -29.03 24.86
CA ASP A 119 -44.22 -28.89 26.28
C ASP A 119 -42.71 -29.01 26.48
N LYS A 120 -42.10 -27.98 27.08
CA LYS A 120 -40.68 -27.88 27.43
C LYS A 120 -39.73 -28.20 26.28
N PRO A 121 -39.82 -27.51 25.13
CA PRO A 121 -38.80 -27.62 24.09
C PRO A 121 -37.48 -27.01 24.59
N ASN A 122 -36.37 -27.70 24.38
CA ASN A 122 -35.02 -27.25 24.66
C ASN A 122 -34.20 -27.36 23.37
N VAL A 123 -33.83 -26.21 22.80
CA VAL A 123 -33.06 -26.10 21.57
C VAL A 123 -31.67 -25.58 21.93
N GLN A 124 -30.62 -26.24 21.44
CA GLN A 124 -29.24 -25.81 21.60
C GLN A 124 -28.60 -25.63 20.23
N ILE A 125 -28.00 -24.47 20.00
CA ILE A 125 -27.30 -24.11 18.78
C ILE A 125 -25.86 -23.74 19.17
N ASN A 126 -24.88 -24.48 18.64
CA ASN A 126 -23.46 -24.24 18.82
C ASN A 126 -22.86 -23.77 17.49
N LEU A 127 -22.51 -22.48 17.42
CA LEU A 127 -21.86 -21.92 16.25
C LEU A 127 -20.42 -22.43 16.18
N LYS A 128 -20.00 -22.90 15.00
CA LYS A 128 -18.58 -23.16 14.74
C LYS A 128 -17.89 -21.82 14.49
N ALA A 129 -16.59 -21.73 14.78
CA ALA A 129 -15.76 -20.59 14.38
C ALA A 129 -15.79 -20.44 12.86
N GLN A 130 -16.74 -19.68 12.34
CA GLN A 130 -16.81 -19.34 10.93
C GLN A 130 -15.80 -18.22 10.68
N LYS A 131 -14.96 -18.40 9.65
CA LYS A 131 -14.25 -17.26 9.07
C LYS A 131 -15.33 -16.25 8.65
N SER A 132 -15.22 -15.04 9.16
CA SER A 132 -16.11 -13.91 8.86
C SER A 132 -16.46 -13.91 7.38
N ARG A 133 -17.76 -14.04 7.06
CA ARG A 133 -18.21 -13.78 5.70
C ARG A 133 -17.94 -12.31 5.41
N SER A 134 -17.21 -12.02 4.35
CA SER A 134 -17.01 -10.65 3.88
C SER A 134 -18.37 -10.00 3.60
N PRO A 135 -18.59 -8.74 4.00
CA PRO A 135 -19.77 -7.98 3.59
C PRO A 135 -19.79 -7.93 2.06
N GLY A 136 -20.87 -8.39 1.42
CA GLY A 136 -21.03 -8.34 -0.05
C GLY A 136 -21.23 -9.67 -0.78
N GLN A 137 -21.35 -10.81 -0.09
CA GLN A 137 -21.90 -12.00 -0.75
C GLN A 137 -23.40 -11.78 -0.99
N GLU A 138 -23.75 -11.34 -2.20
CA GLU A 138 -25.13 -11.24 -2.67
C GLU A 138 -25.85 -12.57 -2.44
N VAL A 139 -26.94 -12.51 -1.67
CA VAL A 139 -27.99 -13.52 -1.77
C VAL A 139 -28.56 -13.37 -3.19
N PRO A 140 -28.57 -14.42 -4.02
CA PRO A 140 -29.01 -14.31 -5.41
C PRO A 140 -30.43 -13.71 -5.45
N ALA A 141 -30.54 -12.56 -6.12
CA ALA A 141 -31.74 -11.73 -6.19
C ALA A 141 -32.88 -12.30 -7.07
N ASP A 142 -32.87 -13.61 -7.34
CA ASP A 142 -33.76 -14.24 -8.32
C ASP A 142 -34.68 -15.29 -7.69
N THR A 143 -35.32 -14.91 -6.58
CA THR A 143 -36.57 -15.56 -6.17
C THR A 143 -37.66 -14.51 -6.10
N ALA A 144 -38.32 -14.31 -7.25
CA ALA A 144 -39.67 -13.75 -7.28
C ALA A 144 -40.48 -14.37 -6.13
N THR A 145 -41.02 -13.53 -5.25
CA THR A 145 -41.83 -13.88 -4.09
C THR A 145 -42.97 -14.82 -4.49
N LYS A 146 -42.71 -16.14 -4.47
CA LYS A 146 -43.77 -17.14 -4.40
C LYS A 146 -44.36 -16.97 -3.00
N SER A 147 -45.65 -16.61 -2.93
CA SER A 147 -46.41 -16.57 -1.67
C SER A 147 -46.08 -17.82 -0.86
N ILE A 148 -45.66 -17.66 0.38
CA ILE A 148 -45.39 -18.79 1.27
C ILE A 148 -46.73 -19.51 1.48
N VAL A 149 -46.92 -20.60 0.74
CA VAL A 149 -48.07 -21.48 0.96
C VAL A 149 -47.74 -22.30 2.19
N LEU A 150 -48.14 -21.83 3.37
CA LEU A 150 -48.08 -22.64 4.57
C LEU A 150 -48.94 -23.90 4.34
N PRO A 151 -48.36 -25.12 4.40
CA PRO A 151 -49.12 -26.35 4.22
C PRO A 151 -50.18 -26.55 5.33
N VAL A 152 -50.05 -25.79 6.42
CA VAL A 152 -50.96 -25.76 7.57
C VAL A 152 -51.92 -24.57 7.46
N LYS A 153 -53.22 -24.84 7.29
CA LYS A 153 -54.27 -23.80 7.20
C LYS A 153 -54.82 -23.36 8.56
N ARG A 154 -54.70 -24.21 9.58
CA ARG A 154 -55.19 -23.94 10.94
C ARG A 154 -54.33 -24.68 11.95
N LEU A 155 -53.95 -24.00 13.03
CA LEU A 155 -53.15 -24.54 14.11
C LEU A 155 -53.40 -23.72 15.38
N GLU A 156 -53.76 -24.36 16.48
CA GLU A 156 -53.76 -23.73 17.79
C GLU A 156 -52.54 -24.23 18.56
N LEU A 157 -51.40 -23.58 18.36
CA LEU A 157 -50.14 -23.93 18.98
C LEU A 157 -50.04 -23.31 20.37
N VAL A 158 -49.72 -24.13 21.35
CA VAL A 158 -49.36 -23.72 22.71
C VAL A 158 -47.97 -24.27 22.99
N LEU A 159 -47.01 -23.38 23.19
CA LEU A 159 -45.66 -23.70 23.59
C LEU A 159 -45.51 -23.30 25.06
N ASN A 160 -45.19 -24.27 25.92
CA ASN A 160 -45.03 -24.05 27.35
C ASN A 160 -43.57 -24.22 27.75
N ASP A 161 -43.04 -23.24 28.50
CA ASP A 161 -41.76 -23.30 29.21
C ASP A 161 -40.59 -23.75 28.31
N GLY A 162 -40.48 -23.12 27.13
CA GLY A 162 -39.41 -23.39 26.17
C GLY A 162 -38.08 -22.76 26.55
N ASN A 163 -37.03 -23.34 25.99
CA ASN A 163 -35.64 -22.92 26.17
C ASN A 163 -34.89 -22.96 24.83
N LEU A 164 -34.17 -21.88 24.51
CA LEU A 164 -33.26 -21.81 23.38
C LEU A 164 -31.91 -21.29 23.88
N LYS A 165 -30.86 -22.08 23.69
CA LYS A 165 -29.50 -21.74 24.04
C LYS A 165 -28.65 -21.60 22.79
N VAL A 166 -28.04 -20.44 22.58
CA VAL A 166 -27.14 -20.18 21.45
C VAL A 166 -25.75 -19.89 22.01
N THR A 167 -24.77 -20.65 21.55
CA THR A 167 -23.37 -20.52 21.97
C THR A 167 -22.49 -20.18 20.79
N ASP A 168 -21.74 -19.09 20.93
CA ASP A 168 -20.70 -18.64 20.02
C ASP A 168 -19.32 -18.71 20.72
N PRO A 169 -18.25 -19.16 20.05
CA PRO A 169 -16.92 -19.24 20.64
C PRO A 169 -16.34 -17.91 21.11
N GLU A 170 -16.70 -16.79 20.47
CA GLU A 170 -16.16 -15.45 20.78
C GLU A 170 -17.14 -14.61 21.60
N ALA A 171 -18.44 -14.63 21.27
CA ALA A 171 -19.47 -13.80 21.89
C ALA A 171 -20.08 -14.42 23.17
N GLY A 172 -19.80 -15.70 23.43
CA GLY A 172 -20.27 -16.44 24.61
C GLY A 172 -21.61 -17.12 24.39
N THR A 173 -22.40 -17.26 25.45
CA THR A 173 -23.69 -17.96 25.41
C THR A 173 -24.83 -17.05 25.81
N VAL A 174 -25.95 -17.18 25.10
CA VAL A 174 -27.24 -16.59 25.47
C VAL A 174 -28.28 -17.68 25.63
N GLU A 175 -29.13 -17.52 26.63
CA GLU A 175 -30.22 -18.44 26.92
C GLU A 175 -31.54 -17.68 26.94
N PHE A 176 -32.43 -18.03 26.02
CA PHE A 176 -33.81 -17.63 26.03
C PHE A 176 -34.58 -18.70 26.81
N SER A 177 -35.22 -18.31 27.90
CA SER A 177 -35.89 -19.22 28.84
C SER A 177 -37.32 -18.78 29.07
N GLN A 178 -38.12 -19.66 29.70
CA GLN A 178 -39.53 -19.41 29.97
C GLN A 178 -40.30 -18.97 28.72
N ILE A 179 -39.93 -19.51 27.56
CA ILE A 179 -40.58 -19.17 26.29
C ILE A 179 -41.99 -19.76 26.37
N ASN A 180 -42.99 -18.91 26.54
CA ASN A 180 -44.39 -19.26 26.51
C ASN A 180 -45.00 -18.59 25.29
N SER A 181 -45.60 -19.37 24.40
CA SER A 181 -46.22 -18.81 23.21
C SER A 181 -47.56 -19.44 22.92
N ARG A 182 -48.52 -18.61 22.53
CA ARG A 182 -49.81 -19.03 22.02
C ARG A 182 -49.97 -18.48 20.60
N LEU A 183 -50.06 -19.38 19.63
CA LEU A 183 -50.36 -19.04 18.24
C LEU A 183 -51.68 -19.68 17.84
N ASN A 184 -52.71 -18.88 17.66
CA ASN A 184 -54.00 -19.30 17.14
C ASN A 184 -54.07 -19.04 15.63
N LEU A 185 -53.29 -19.79 14.85
CA LEU A 185 -53.24 -19.70 13.40
C LEU A 185 -54.59 -20.06 12.78
N ARG A 186 -55.20 -19.09 12.10
CA ARG A 186 -56.43 -19.28 11.32
C ARG A 186 -56.15 -19.17 9.81
N PRO A 187 -57.05 -19.71 8.97
CA PRO A 187 -56.96 -19.48 7.54
C PRO A 187 -56.99 -17.98 7.21
N PRO A 188 -56.38 -17.56 6.09
CA PRO A 188 -56.49 -16.18 5.63
C PRO A 188 -57.95 -15.71 5.56
N GLY A 189 -58.19 -14.45 5.94
CA GLY A 189 -59.50 -13.82 6.11
C GLY A 189 -60.11 -13.96 7.52
N GLN A 190 -59.42 -14.65 8.43
CA GLN A 190 -59.81 -14.78 9.83
C GLN A 190 -58.68 -14.28 10.74
N GLN A 191 -59.06 -13.75 11.90
CA GLN A 191 -58.11 -13.26 12.89
C GLN A 191 -57.26 -14.41 13.43
N THR A 192 -55.95 -14.20 13.40
CA THR A 192 -54.93 -15.00 14.09
C THR A 192 -54.35 -14.17 15.22
N ASP A 193 -54.25 -14.78 16.38
CA ASP A 193 -53.63 -14.18 17.56
C ASP A 193 -52.28 -14.85 17.80
N PHE A 194 -51.28 -14.05 18.15
CA PHE A 194 -49.96 -14.52 18.57
C PHE A 194 -49.50 -13.74 19.79
N ASP A 195 -49.31 -14.48 20.87
CA ASP A 195 -48.74 -14.00 22.12
C ASP A 195 -47.43 -14.75 22.39
N LEU A 196 -46.42 -14.04 22.87
CA LEU A 196 -45.12 -14.57 23.27
C LEU A 196 -44.64 -13.83 24.51
N ASP A 197 -44.36 -14.59 25.56
CA ASP A 197 -43.68 -14.14 26.76
C ASP A 197 -42.38 -14.93 26.88
N MET A 198 -41.25 -14.26 27.07
CA MET A 198 -39.96 -14.93 27.22
C MET A 198 -38.98 -14.12 28.05
N ALA A 199 -38.05 -14.83 28.69
CA ALA A 199 -36.93 -14.22 29.41
C ALA A 199 -35.62 -14.44 28.65
N VAL A 200 -34.79 -13.40 28.55
CA VAL A 200 -33.42 -13.48 28.03
C VAL A 200 -32.46 -13.48 29.20
N ALA A 201 -31.69 -14.55 29.36
CA ALA A 201 -30.79 -14.72 30.49
C ALA A 201 -29.33 -14.80 30.02
N ARG A 202 -28.46 -14.06 30.73
CA ARG A 202 -27.00 -14.17 30.64
C ARG A 202 -26.38 -13.82 31.98
N ALA A 203 -25.47 -14.68 32.45
CA ALA A 203 -24.65 -14.45 33.66
C ALA A 203 -25.46 -14.01 34.92
N GLY A 204 -26.66 -14.56 35.11
CA GLY A 204 -27.51 -14.29 36.29
C GLY A 204 -28.40 -13.05 36.20
N LYS A 205 -28.37 -12.28 35.10
CA LYS A 205 -29.37 -11.26 34.79
C LYS A 205 -30.45 -11.83 33.88
N THR A 206 -31.70 -11.39 34.08
CA THR A 206 -32.86 -11.79 33.29
C THR A 206 -33.60 -10.56 32.78
N SER A 207 -33.81 -10.50 31.47
CA SER A 207 -34.59 -9.47 30.77
C SER A 207 -35.91 -10.08 30.29
N GLU A 208 -36.96 -9.29 30.19
CA GLU A 208 -38.28 -9.78 29.77
C GLU A 208 -38.66 -9.21 28.39
N ILE A 209 -39.21 -10.07 27.53
CA ILE A 209 -39.76 -9.69 26.23
C ILE A 209 -41.19 -10.23 26.17
N GLN A 210 -42.13 -9.32 25.95
CA GLN A 210 -43.54 -9.62 25.72
C GLN A 210 -43.92 -9.14 24.33
N VAL A 211 -44.61 -9.99 23.57
CA VAL A 211 -45.17 -9.67 22.26
C VAL A 211 -46.61 -10.09 22.25
N ALA A 212 -47.50 -9.15 21.96
CA ALA A 212 -48.91 -9.41 21.76
C ALA A 212 -49.31 -8.93 20.37
N SER A 213 -50.00 -9.78 19.62
CA SER A 213 -50.43 -9.44 18.27
C SER A 213 -51.76 -10.07 17.91
N ARG A 214 -52.58 -9.29 17.19
CA ARG A 214 -53.85 -9.75 16.61
C ARG A 214 -53.87 -9.33 15.16
N ILE A 215 -53.71 -10.29 14.26
CA ILE A 215 -53.54 -10.04 12.82
C ILE A 215 -54.54 -10.84 11.99
N THR A 216 -55.11 -10.20 10.99
CA THR A 216 -55.97 -10.80 9.98
C THR A 216 -55.29 -10.65 8.63
N THR A 217 -54.97 -11.76 7.98
CA THR A 217 -54.36 -11.78 6.65
C THR A 217 -55.43 -11.86 5.56
N SER A 218 -55.13 -11.45 4.33
CA SER A 218 -56.11 -11.45 3.24
C SER A 218 -56.26 -12.83 2.59
N GLN A 219 -57.50 -13.22 2.25
CA GLN A 219 -57.76 -14.46 1.50
C GLN A 219 -57.05 -14.53 0.16
N LYS A 220 -56.75 -13.38 -0.45
CA LYS A 220 -56.13 -13.30 -1.77
C LYS A 220 -54.61 -13.45 -1.71
N THR A 221 -53.96 -12.82 -0.74
CA THR A 221 -52.48 -12.80 -0.64
C THR A 221 -51.92 -13.83 0.35
N GLY A 222 -52.76 -14.35 1.24
CA GLY A 222 -52.36 -15.33 2.25
C GLY A 222 -51.48 -14.70 3.32
N TRP A 223 -50.54 -15.48 3.84
CA TRP A 223 -49.56 -15.04 4.84
C TRP A 223 -48.48 -14.18 4.20
N SER A 224 -48.77 -12.90 4.07
CA SER A 224 -47.84 -11.87 3.57
C SER A 224 -48.08 -10.56 4.30
N LEU A 225 -47.06 -9.68 4.35
CA LEU A 225 -47.23 -8.35 4.93
C LEU A 225 -48.38 -7.59 4.24
N LYS A 226 -48.37 -7.56 2.90
CA LYS A 226 -49.49 -7.03 2.10
C LYS A 226 -50.76 -7.84 2.34
N GLY A 227 -51.89 -7.18 2.65
CA GLY A 227 -53.12 -7.87 3.03
C GLY A 227 -53.25 -8.19 4.52
N THR A 228 -52.28 -7.82 5.36
CA THR A 228 -52.34 -8.03 6.81
C THR A 228 -52.84 -6.78 7.52
N SER A 229 -53.87 -6.91 8.34
CA SER A 229 -54.37 -5.84 9.21
C SER A 229 -54.46 -6.32 10.65
N GLY A 230 -54.26 -5.45 11.64
CA GLY A 230 -54.21 -5.88 13.03
C GLY A 230 -53.54 -4.90 13.97
N SER A 231 -53.11 -5.41 15.12
CA SER A 231 -52.30 -4.67 16.09
C SER A 231 -51.10 -5.50 16.52
N LEU A 232 -50.02 -4.82 16.85
CA LEU A 232 -48.77 -5.38 17.37
C LEU A 232 -48.32 -4.52 18.55
N THR A 233 -48.03 -5.18 19.67
CA THR A 233 -47.40 -4.57 20.83
C THR A 233 -46.18 -5.38 21.21
N ILE A 234 -45.06 -4.69 21.42
CA ILE A 234 -43.79 -5.28 21.86
C ILE A 234 -43.32 -4.49 23.06
N ASP A 235 -43.12 -5.19 24.18
CA ASP A 235 -42.57 -4.67 25.40
C ASP A 235 -41.26 -5.40 25.70
N ILE A 236 -40.18 -4.64 25.89
CA ILE A 236 -38.86 -5.14 26.24
C ILE A 236 -38.45 -4.39 27.51
N ASN A 237 -38.14 -5.14 28.57
CA ASN A 237 -37.72 -4.59 29.85
C ASN A 237 -36.31 -5.09 30.20
N ASP A 238 -35.43 -4.16 30.54
CA ASP A 238 -34.06 -4.42 31.02
C ASP A 238 -33.22 -5.33 30.08
N LEU A 239 -33.37 -5.22 28.75
CA LEU A 239 -32.62 -6.06 27.80
C LEU A 239 -31.13 -5.69 27.80
N ASP A 240 -30.29 -6.59 28.31
CA ASP A 240 -28.84 -6.44 28.24
C ASP A 240 -28.36 -6.78 26.82
N LEU A 241 -27.97 -5.78 26.03
CA LEU A 241 -27.53 -5.96 24.63
C LEU A 241 -26.32 -6.88 24.51
N GLU A 242 -25.49 -7.00 25.56
CA GLU A 242 -24.36 -7.93 25.56
C GLU A 242 -24.87 -9.37 25.43
N SER A 243 -26.07 -9.68 25.95
CA SER A 243 -26.69 -11.00 25.79
C SER A 243 -26.94 -11.38 24.33
N LEU A 244 -27.12 -10.42 23.42
CA LEU A 244 -27.45 -10.70 22.03
C LEU A 244 -26.23 -10.98 21.13
N GLY A 245 -25.01 -10.92 21.65
CA GLY A 245 -23.78 -11.19 20.89
C GLY A 245 -23.83 -12.47 20.03
N PRO A 246 -24.22 -13.63 20.57
CA PRO A 246 -24.35 -14.86 19.77
C PRO A 246 -25.44 -14.79 18.70
N ILE A 247 -26.46 -13.96 18.88
CA ILE A 247 -27.51 -13.73 17.87
C ILE A 247 -26.99 -12.85 16.74
N PHE A 248 -26.19 -11.82 17.03
CA PHE A 248 -25.52 -11.03 16.00
C PHE A 248 -24.53 -11.89 15.19
N ALA A 249 -23.78 -12.76 15.86
CA ALA A 249 -22.89 -13.73 15.21
C ALA A 249 -23.67 -14.70 14.29
N LEU A 250 -24.79 -15.24 14.77
CA LEU A 250 -25.69 -16.09 13.97
C LEU A 250 -26.24 -15.35 12.73
N ALA A 251 -26.47 -14.04 12.84
CA ALA A 251 -26.90 -13.19 11.72
C ALA A 251 -25.76 -12.73 10.80
N GLY A 252 -24.50 -13.03 11.13
CA GLY A 252 -23.33 -12.57 10.38
C GLY A 252 -23.01 -11.08 10.57
N VAL A 253 -23.48 -10.47 11.64
CA VAL A 253 -23.29 -9.04 11.95
C VAL A 253 -22.12 -8.88 12.91
N GLY A 254 -21.05 -8.21 12.45
CA GLY A 254 -19.82 -7.95 13.22
C GLY A 254 -19.92 -6.82 14.24
N VAL A 255 -20.97 -6.83 15.07
CA VAL A 255 -21.23 -5.80 16.09
C VAL A 255 -21.18 -6.40 17.49
N ARG A 256 -20.53 -5.70 18.41
CA ARG A 256 -20.60 -5.96 19.85
C ARG A 256 -21.24 -4.75 20.50
N ALA A 257 -22.37 -4.97 21.16
CA ALA A 257 -23.10 -3.93 21.87
C ALA A 257 -23.26 -4.33 23.34
N LYS A 258 -23.18 -3.36 24.25
CA LYS A 258 -23.53 -3.47 25.66
C LYS A 258 -24.49 -2.33 26.02
N GLY A 259 -25.17 -2.51 27.14
CA GLY A 259 -26.13 -1.54 27.67
C GLY A 259 -27.48 -2.18 27.92
N LEU A 260 -28.28 -1.54 28.77
CA LEU A 260 -29.65 -1.97 29.07
C LEU A 260 -30.61 -1.21 28.18
N VAL A 261 -31.57 -1.91 27.58
CA VAL A 261 -32.58 -1.34 26.70
C VAL A 261 -33.98 -1.69 27.20
N ASP A 262 -34.78 -0.66 27.40
CA ASP A 262 -36.22 -0.73 27.54
C ASP A 262 -36.85 -0.25 26.23
N SER A 263 -37.89 -0.92 25.76
CA SER A 263 -38.61 -0.53 24.56
C SER A 263 -40.10 -0.81 24.69
N HIS A 264 -40.92 0.18 24.37
CA HIS A 264 -42.36 0.04 24.17
C HIS A 264 -42.70 0.38 22.73
N LEU A 265 -43.21 -0.59 21.99
CA LEU A 265 -43.68 -0.40 20.61
C LEU A 265 -45.14 -0.77 20.54
N LYS A 266 -45.96 0.12 19.97
CA LYS A 266 -47.36 -0.13 19.65
C LYS A 266 -47.64 0.28 18.22
N SER A 267 -48.17 -0.65 17.43
CA SER A 267 -48.55 -0.39 16.04
C SER A 267 -49.93 -0.94 15.70
N GLU A 268 -50.70 -0.14 15.00
CA GLU A 268 -51.91 -0.57 14.28
C GLU A 268 -51.56 -0.74 12.81
N ILE A 269 -51.95 -1.86 12.21
CA ILE A 269 -51.57 -2.25 10.86
C ILE A 269 -52.85 -2.38 10.02
N GLN A 270 -52.84 -1.83 8.81
CA GLN A 270 -53.90 -2.02 7.82
C GLN A 270 -53.30 -2.34 6.45
N ASP A 271 -53.67 -3.50 5.90
CA ASP A 271 -53.25 -3.98 4.58
C ASP A 271 -51.71 -4.01 4.39
N GLY A 272 -50.96 -4.23 5.47
CA GLY A 272 -49.49 -4.28 5.51
C GLY A 272 -48.78 -2.96 5.76
N ARG A 273 -49.54 -1.90 6.08
CA ARG A 273 -49.03 -0.55 6.41
C ARG A 273 -49.37 -0.21 7.86
N PHE A 274 -48.55 0.56 8.55
CA PHE A 274 -48.88 0.99 9.91
C PHE A 274 -49.83 2.21 9.86
N GLU A 275 -51.06 2.11 10.36
CA GLU A 275 -51.92 3.30 10.53
C GLU A 275 -51.33 4.21 11.61
N THR A 276 -50.90 3.63 12.72
CA THR A 276 -50.16 4.30 13.79
C THR A 276 -48.97 3.43 14.21
N LEU A 277 -47.86 4.08 14.56
CA LEU A 277 -46.66 3.47 15.10
C LEU A 277 -46.09 4.41 16.17
N ASN A 278 -46.20 3.99 17.42
CA ASN A 278 -45.60 4.66 18.56
C ASN A 278 -44.45 3.81 19.08
N VAL A 279 -43.27 4.40 19.21
CA VAL A 279 -42.07 3.73 19.70
C VAL A 279 -41.40 4.62 20.73
N ASP A 280 -41.19 4.07 21.92
CA ASP A 280 -40.38 4.65 22.98
C ASP A 280 -39.26 3.68 23.32
N ILE A 281 -38.02 4.06 23.03
CA ILE A 281 -36.81 3.30 23.39
C ILE A 281 -36.02 4.12 24.38
N ARG A 282 -35.63 3.49 25.49
CA ARG A 282 -34.69 4.03 26.45
C ARG A 282 -33.55 3.07 26.60
N ALA A 283 -32.33 3.57 26.45
CA ALA A 283 -31.15 2.76 26.67
C ALA A 283 -30.19 3.44 27.63
N LYS A 284 -29.52 2.64 28.44
CA LYS A 284 -28.56 3.10 29.45
C LYS A 284 -27.22 2.40 29.29
N ASN A 285 -26.15 3.16 29.48
CA ASN A 285 -24.77 2.70 29.37
C ASN A 285 -24.52 1.96 28.04
N LEU A 286 -25.02 2.55 26.95
CA LEU A 286 -24.83 2.02 25.62
C LEU A 286 -23.37 2.09 25.23
N ASP A 287 -22.90 1.02 24.63
CA ASP A 287 -21.51 0.86 24.27
C ASP A 287 -21.38 -0.08 23.07
N ILE A 288 -20.98 0.47 21.94
CA ILE A 288 -21.02 -0.17 20.63
C ILE A 288 -19.62 -0.17 20.02
N THR A 289 -19.17 -1.35 19.59
CA THR A 289 -17.96 -1.52 18.77
C THR A 289 -18.24 -2.47 17.61
N GLY A 290 -17.47 -2.35 16.53
CA GLY A 290 -17.62 -3.17 15.33
C GLY A 290 -16.52 -2.91 14.33
N THR A 291 -16.50 -3.73 13.27
CA THR A 291 -15.51 -3.61 12.18
C THR A 291 -15.53 -2.23 11.52
N GLU A 292 -16.73 -1.66 11.34
CA GLU A 292 -16.92 -0.35 10.71
C GLU A 292 -16.34 0.82 11.52
N LEU A 293 -16.18 0.65 12.84
CA LEU A 293 -15.59 1.65 13.73
C LEU A 293 -14.06 1.54 13.83
N LYS A 294 -13.41 0.66 13.04
CA LYS A 294 -11.93 0.55 12.98
C LYS A 294 -11.24 0.41 14.36
N GLY A 295 -11.92 -0.23 15.32
CA GLY A 295 -11.43 -0.41 16.69
C GLY A 295 -11.77 0.71 17.68
N ASP A 296 -12.46 1.75 17.22
CA ASP A 296 -13.11 2.74 18.08
C ASP A 296 -14.38 2.19 18.73
N ARG A 297 -14.91 2.93 19.70
CA ARG A 297 -16.08 2.55 20.49
C ARG A 297 -16.98 3.76 20.68
N LEU A 298 -18.25 3.63 20.32
CA LEU A 298 -19.27 4.65 20.54
C LEU A 298 -20.05 4.35 21.82
N GLN A 299 -20.13 5.31 22.72
CA GLN A 299 -20.73 5.21 24.04
C GLN A 299 -21.72 6.36 24.29
N THR A 300 -22.77 6.06 25.05
CA THR A 300 -23.67 7.07 25.61
C THR A 300 -24.28 6.56 26.90
N GLY A 301 -24.29 7.39 27.93
CA GLY A 301 -24.86 7.12 29.25
C GLY A 301 -26.37 6.91 29.16
N ASP A 302 -27.07 7.80 28.46
CA ASP A 302 -28.49 7.66 28.17
C ASP A 302 -28.75 7.84 26.66
N LEU A 303 -29.72 7.10 26.13
CA LEU A 303 -30.30 7.30 24.80
C LEU A 303 -31.82 7.18 24.92
N GLY A 304 -32.53 8.24 24.55
CA GLY A 304 -33.98 8.26 24.42
C GLY A 304 -34.37 8.44 22.96
N ILE A 305 -35.19 7.53 22.44
CA ILE A 305 -35.84 7.68 21.13
C ILE A 305 -37.34 7.61 21.38
N SER A 306 -38.06 8.67 21.02
CA SER A 306 -39.53 8.68 21.02
C SER A 306 -39.99 9.07 19.63
N MET A 307 -40.89 8.29 19.04
CA MET A 307 -41.47 8.60 17.74
C MET A 307 -42.94 8.21 17.68
N ALA A 308 -43.73 9.11 17.08
CA ALA A 308 -45.12 8.90 16.73
C ALA A 308 -45.28 9.10 15.22
N LEU A 309 -45.55 8.01 14.52
CA LEU A 309 -45.65 7.96 13.06
C LEU A 309 -47.03 7.45 12.65
N SER A 310 -47.60 7.99 11.57
CA SER A 310 -48.81 7.47 10.95
C SER A 310 -48.64 7.35 9.44
N GLN A 311 -49.05 6.23 8.82
CA GLN A 311 -48.90 6.02 7.38
C GLN A 311 -50.24 6.20 6.66
N ALA A 312 -50.29 7.18 5.75
CA ALA A 312 -51.29 7.25 4.70
C ALA A 312 -50.73 6.68 3.40
N LYS A 313 -51.58 6.41 2.39
CA LYS A 313 -51.27 5.58 1.20
C LYS A 313 -49.80 5.53 0.75
N GLU A 314 -49.22 6.69 0.42
CA GLU A 314 -47.83 6.85 -0.05
C GLU A 314 -46.98 7.77 0.84
N THR A 315 -47.49 8.14 2.02
CA THR A 315 -46.86 9.15 2.89
C THR A 315 -46.78 8.66 4.33
N ILE A 316 -45.67 8.96 5.01
CA ILE A 316 -45.50 8.82 6.45
C ILE A 316 -45.63 10.21 7.05
N ASN A 317 -46.62 10.39 7.90
CA ASN A 317 -46.74 11.54 8.76
C ASN A 317 -45.91 11.30 10.02
N ILE A 318 -44.94 12.16 10.26
CA ILE A 318 -44.11 12.22 11.46
C ILE A 318 -44.76 13.27 12.37
N GLU A 319 -45.53 12.80 13.36
CA GLU A 319 -46.20 13.69 14.32
C GLU A 319 -45.18 14.29 15.27
N ASP A 320 -44.28 13.44 15.78
CA ASP A 320 -43.13 13.82 16.57
C ASP A 320 -42.04 12.74 16.43
N LEU A 321 -40.79 13.16 16.25
CA LEU A 321 -39.61 12.31 16.35
C LEU A 321 -38.61 13.06 17.23
N LYS A 322 -38.23 12.46 18.35
CA LYS A 322 -37.21 12.97 19.25
C LYS A 322 -36.15 11.91 19.51
N ILE A 323 -34.90 12.24 19.25
CA ILE A 323 -33.73 11.43 19.57
C ILE A 323 -32.84 12.26 20.48
N GLN A 324 -32.53 11.76 21.67
CA GLN A 324 -31.73 12.45 22.67
C GLN A 324 -30.68 11.50 23.24
N SER A 325 -29.42 11.93 23.24
CA SER A 325 -28.29 11.26 23.88
C SER A 325 -27.41 12.28 24.60
N ASP A 326 -26.32 11.83 25.22
CA ASP A 326 -25.36 12.72 25.89
C ASP A 326 -24.73 13.74 24.93
N TRP A 327 -24.66 13.40 23.65
CA TRP A 327 -23.95 14.17 22.62
C TRP A 327 -24.81 14.55 21.42
N ALA A 328 -26.08 14.15 21.34
CA ALA A 328 -26.98 14.55 20.26
C ALA A 328 -28.41 14.82 20.73
N ASP A 329 -29.04 15.82 20.13
CA ASP A 329 -30.46 16.13 20.23
C ASP A 329 -31.00 16.37 18.82
N VAL A 330 -32.00 15.60 18.42
CA VAL A 330 -32.62 15.68 17.09
C VAL A 330 -34.13 15.67 17.26
N THR A 331 -34.79 16.65 16.64
CA THR A 331 -36.24 16.70 16.53
C THR A 331 -36.65 16.72 15.06
N ALA A 332 -37.73 16.05 14.70
CA ALA A 332 -38.30 16.15 13.36
C ALA A 332 -39.82 15.98 13.37
N SER A 333 -40.50 16.69 12.47
CA SER A 333 -41.93 16.57 12.22
C SER A 333 -42.26 16.86 10.75
N GLY A 334 -43.41 16.40 10.28
CA GLY A 334 -43.91 16.65 8.93
C GLY A 334 -44.27 15.39 8.16
N VAL A 335 -44.62 15.54 6.88
CA VAL A 335 -45.04 14.46 6.00
C VAL A 335 -43.94 14.08 5.00
N VAL A 336 -43.45 12.85 5.03
CA VAL A 336 -42.41 12.34 4.12
C VAL A 336 -42.95 11.21 3.24
N PRO A 337 -42.40 10.95 2.04
CA PRO A 337 -42.83 9.82 1.23
C PRO A 337 -42.44 8.47 1.87
N THR A 338 -43.28 7.45 1.73
CA THR A 338 -42.94 6.08 2.18
C THR A 338 -41.77 5.48 1.42
N THR A 339 -41.51 5.99 0.21
CA THR A 339 -40.39 5.62 -0.64
C THR A 339 -39.82 6.88 -1.28
N PHE A 340 -38.53 7.13 -1.04
CA PHE A 340 -37.85 8.23 -1.70
C PHE A 340 -37.52 7.84 -3.14
N LYS A 341 -38.37 8.23 -4.09
CA LYS A 341 -38.18 7.97 -5.52
C LYS A 341 -37.21 8.98 -6.15
N SER A 342 -37.43 10.26 -5.89
CA SER A 342 -36.57 11.34 -6.34
C SER A 342 -36.78 12.60 -5.51
N LEU A 343 -35.83 13.53 -5.60
CA LEU A 343 -35.97 14.86 -5.02
C LEU A 343 -37.08 15.66 -5.71
N ALA A 344 -37.35 15.40 -6.99
CA ALA A 344 -38.38 16.07 -7.78
C ALA A 344 -39.79 15.78 -7.25
N ASP A 345 -40.04 14.54 -6.83
CA ASP A 345 -41.31 14.15 -6.22
C ASP A 345 -41.56 14.88 -4.88
N LEU A 346 -40.49 15.16 -4.12
CA LEU A 346 -40.60 15.89 -2.87
C LEU A 346 -41.02 17.36 -3.11
N LEU A 347 -40.45 17.95 -4.16
CA LEU A 347 -40.55 19.37 -4.48
C LEU A 347 -41.64 19.74 -5.51
N ALA A 348 -42.42 18.77 -5.99
CA ALA A 348 -43.54 19.02 -6.91
C ALA A 348 -44.53 20.05 -6.35
N ALA A 349 -45.16 20.85 -7.21
CA ALA A 349 -46.07 21.93 -6.78
C ALA A 349 -47.33 21.42 -6.05
N ASP A 350 -47.76 20.20 -6.35
CA ASP A 350 -48.89 19.48 -5.75
C ASP A 350 -48.45 18.49 -4.65
N SER A 351 -47.16 18.43 -4.35
CA SER A 351 -46.63 17.62 -3.24
C SER A 351 -47.31 18.06 -1.94
N ASN A 352 -47.60 17.09 -1.07
CA ASN A 352 -48.05 17.34 0.30
C ASN A 352 -46.94 17.11 1.33
N TYR A 353 -45.72 16.81 0.88
CA TYR A 353 -44.59 16.54 1.75
C TYR A 353 -44.09 17.77 2.49
N SER A 354 -43.87 17.65 3.79
CA SER A 354 -43.23 18.66 4.61
C SER A 354 -42.22 18.01 5.55
N LEU A 355 -41.10 18.67 5.82
CA LEU A 355 -40.18 18.25 6.85
C LEU A 355 -39.66 19.50 7.55
N GLU A 356 -39.80 19.51 8.86
CA GLU A 356 -39.13 20.44 9.76
C GLU A 356 -38.31 19.59 10.72
N ALA A 357 -36.99 19.77 10.70
CA ALA A 357 -36.07 19.05 11.55
C ALA A 357 -35.02 20.00 12.13
N THR A 358 -34.67 19.80 13.39
CA THR A 358 -33.53 20.46 14.03
C THR A 358 -32.60 19.42 14.61
N PHE A 359 -31.31 19.70 14.58
CA PHE A 359 -30.32 18.83 15.18
C PHE A 359 -29.24 19.64 15.89
N ASN A 360 -28.71 19.05 16.95
CA ASN A 360 -27.66 19.61 17.76
C ASN A 360 -26.76 18.49 18.25
N CYS A 361 -25.46 18.60 17.99
CA CYS A 361 -24.49 17.56 18.27
C CYS A 361 -23.25 18.15 18.94
N ASP A 362 -22.86 17.59 20.07
CA ASP A 362 -21.54 17.78 20.67
C ASP A 362 -20.52 16.92 19.92
N VAL A 363 -19.88 17.54 18.95
CA VAL A 363 -18.92 16.88 18.07
C VAL A 363 -17.64 16.54 18.83
N ALA A 364 -17.29 17.23 19.91
CA ALA A 364 -16.13 16.86 20.73
C ALA A 364 -16.34 15.50 21.40
N SER A 365 -17.54 15.29 21.95
CA SER A 365 -17.94 14.01 22.52
C SER A 365 -17.91 12.88 21.48
N VAL A 366 -18.32 13.12 20.24
CA VAL A 366 -18.29 12.12 19.16
C VAL A 366 -16.85 11.85 18.66
N LEU A 367 -16.08 12.91 18.39
CA LEU A 367 -14.72 12.83 17.86
C LEU A 367 -13.74 12.17 18.85
N SER A 368 -13.89 12.42 20.15
CA SER A 368 -13.07 11.78 21.20
C SER A 368 -13.28 10.27 21.30
N GLN A 369 -14.47 9.79 20.91
CA GLN A 369 -14.83 8.37 20.92
C GLN A 369 -14.46 7.64 19.63
N MET A 370 -14.34 8.36 18.51
CA MET A 370 -14.08 7.80 17.18
C MET A 370 -12.89 8.44 16.44
N PRO A 371 -11.70 8.57 17.07
CA PRO A 371 -10.56 9.26 16.48
C PRO A 371 -10.02 8.56 15.23
N LYS A 372 -10.01 7.22 15.18
CA LYS A 372 -9.47 6.46 14.03
C LYS A 372 -10.46 6.41 12.88
N THR A 373 -11.75 6.27 13.21
CA THR A 373 -12.85 6.24 12.24
C THR A 373 -12.93 7.55 11.48
N LEU A 374 -12.71 8.67 12.18
CA LEU A 374 -12.83 10.03 11.66
C LEU A 374 -11.47 10.65 11.25
N GLY A 375 -10.36 9.93 11.38
CA GLY A 375 -9.05 10.32 10.85
C GLY A 375 -8.38 11.49 11.60
N LEU A 376 -8.58 11.58 12.92
CA LEU A 376 -7.92 12.60 13.74
C LEU A 376 -6.41 12.35 13.83
N LYS A 377 -5.64 13.45 13.93
CA LYS A 377 -4.20 13.40 14.15
C LYS A 377 -3.85 12.66 15.45
N GLU A 378 -2.75 11.91 15.46
CA GLU A 378 -2.31 11.20 16.65
C GLU A 378 -2.08 12.17 17.82
N GLY A 379 -2.59 11.81 19.00
CA GLY A 379 -2.54 12.66 20.20
C GLY A 379 -3.53 13.83 20.22
N MET A 380 -4.37 14.01 19.18
CA MET A 380 -5.43 15.03 19.18
C MET A 380 -6.53 14.69 20.19
N GLN A 381 -6.82 15.64 21.06
CA GLN A 381 -7.94 15.62 21.99
C GLN A 381 -8.88 16.78 21.67
N VAL A 382 -10.02 16.50 21.06
CA VAL A 382 -11.04 17.52 20.81
C VAL A 382 -11.75 17.84 22.13
N THR A 383 -11.72 19.11 22.56
CA THR A 383 -12.23 19.55 23.86
C THR A 383 -13.56 20.30 23.76
N SER A 384 -13.88 20.86 22.59
CA SER A 384 -15.13 21.56 22.32
C SER A 384 -15.48 21.48 20.83
N GLY A 385 -16.77 21.56 20.51
CA GLY A 385 -17.25 21.64 19.13
C GLY A 385 -18.73 21.32 19.07
N ARG A 386 -19.53 22.24 18.52
CA ARG A 386 -20.98 22.06 18.43
C ARG A 386 -21.47 22.20 17.01
N LEU A 387 -22.04 21.12 16.47
CA LEU A 387 -22.68 21.09 15.17
C LEU A 387 -24.18 21.20 15.36
N SER A 388 -24.78 22.28 14.84
CA SER A 388 -26.22 22.50 14.91
C SER A 388 -26.77 22.92 13.56
N GLY A 389 -28.03 22.58 13.30
CA GLY A 389 -28.67 22.94 12.06
C GLY A 389 -30.16 22.67 12.03
N ASN A 390 -30.77 23.10 10.94
CA ASN A 390 -32.17 22.91 10.66
C ASN A 390 -32.39 22.53 9.19
N ILE A 391 -33.46 21.78 8.94
CA ILE A 391 -33.95 21.42 7.62
C ILE A 391 -35.43 21.75 7.59
N GLU A 392 -35.84 22.54 6.62
CA GLU A 392 -37.23 22.96 6.42
C GLU A 392 -37.61 22.79 4.96
N THR A 393 -38.89 22.50 4.70
CA THR A 393 -39.41 22.42 3.33
C THR A 393 -40.52 23.45 3.08
N PRO A 394 -40.21 24.77 3.06
CA PRO A 394 -41.23 25.80 2.92
C PRO A 394 -41.83 25.84 1.51
N THR A 395 -43.07 26.33 1.42
CA THR A 395 -43.71 26.71 0.15
C THR A 395 -43.61 28.23 -0.03
N ARG A 396 -42.88 28.70 -1.05
CA ARG A 396 -42.75 30.13 -1.38
C ARG A 396 -43.23 30.39 -2.81
N ALA A 397 -44.05 31.42 -3.01
CA ALA A 397 -44.61 31.78 -4.32
C ALA A 397 -45.29 30.59 -5.07
N GLY A 398 -45.88 29.65 -4.34
CA GLY A 398 -46.53 28.46 -4.92
C GLY A 398 -45.56 27.33 -5.32
N GLN A 399 -44.27 27.45 -5.02
CA GLN A 399 -43.26 26.40 -5.25
C GLN A 399 -42.71 25.88 -3.94
N LYS A 400 -42.50 24.57 -3.84
CA LYS A 400 -41.79 23.98 -2.70
C LYS A 400 -40.30 24.18 -2.81
N GLN A 401 -39.67 24.34 -1.66
CA GLN A 401 -38.22 24.43 -1.54
C GLN A 401 -37.76 23.56 -0.38
N ILE A 402 -36.54 23.05 -0.43
CA ILE A 402 -35.80 22.52 0.71
C ILE A 402 -34.79 23.59 1.10
N GLN A 403 -34.78 23.96 2.38
CA GLN A 403 -33.80 24.85 2.97
C GLN A 403 -33.11 24.09 4.10
N ALA A 404 -31.81 23.87 3.98
CA ALA A 404 -31.01 23.22 5.01
C ALA A 404 -29.83 24.12 5.38
N ARG A 405 -29.58 24.25 6.68
CA ARG A 405 -28.42 24.97 7.22
C ARG A 405 -27.77 24.13 8.30
N ALA A 406 -26.44 24.10 8.29
CA ALA A 406 -25.63 23.48 9.31
C ALA A 406 -24.48 24.42 9.68
N THR A 407 -24.19 24.54 10.97
CA THR A 407 -23.08 25.35 11.48
C THR A 407 -22.30 24.55 12.52
N LEU A 408 -21.00 24.44 12.33
CA LEU A 408 -20.05 23.94 13.32
C LEU A 408 -19.38 25.14 14.00
N THR A 409 -19.61 25.30 15.30
CA THR A 409 -19.07 26.38 16.12
C THR A 409 -18.11 25.85 17.19
N ALA A 410 -17.17 26.71 17.62
CA ALA A 410 -16.29 26.46 18.76
C ALA A 410 -15.58 25.10 18.72
N LEU A 411 -15.12 24.67 17.53
CA LEU A 411 -14.29 23.47 17.41
C LEU A 411 -12.90 23.79 17.97
N GLU A 412 -12.59 23.20 19.12
CA GLU A 412 -11.33 23.36 19.84
C GLU A 412 -10.78 21.99 20.24
N GLY A 413 -9.47 21.89 20.32
CA GLY A 413 -8.79 20.69 20.81
C GLY A 413 -7.41 20.99 21.38
N GLN A 414 -6.69 19.93 21.71
CA GLN A 414 -5.32 19.98 22.19
C GLN A 414 -4.48 18.88 21.55
N VAL A 415 -3.27 19.21 21.12
CA VAL A 415 -2.25 18.26 20.65
C VAL A 415 -0.98 18.57 21.42
N GLU A 416 -0.39 17.57 22.08
CA GLU A 416 0.83 17.75 22.90
C GLU A 416 0.72 18.91 23.93
N GLY A 417 -0.49 19.12 24.48
CA GLY A 417 -0.76 20.20 25.45
C GLY A 417 -0.90 21.60 24.85
N LYS A 418 -0.81 21.77 23.54
CA LYS A 418 -1.07 23.05 22.85
C LYS A 418 -2.53 23.14 22.43
N LYS A 419 -3.20 24.22 22.82
CA LYS A 419 -4.57 24.52 22.38
C LYS A 419 -4.62 24.82 20.89
N VAL A 420 -5.56 24.20 20.19
CA VAL A 420 -5.90 24.42 18.79
C VAL A 420 -7.38 24.77 18.67
N ALA A 421 -7.75 25.66 17.76
CA ALA A 421 -9.15 26.08 17.58
C ALA A 421 -9.35 26.63 16.17
N LEU A 422 -10.54 26.39 15.59
CA LEU A 422 -10.95 27.10 14.38
C LEU A 422 -11.23 28.57 14.70
N SER A 423 -10.69 29.47 13.88
CA SER A 423 -10.87 30.92 14.06
C SER A 423 -12.29 31.42 13.79
N GLU A 424 -13.00 30.77 12.86
CA GLU A 424 -14.39 31.08 12.50
C GLU A 424 -15.23 29.79 12.36
N PRO A 425 -16.57 29.88 12.51
CA PRO A 425 -17.46 28.74 12.28
C PRO A 425 -17.40 28.19 10.86
N VAL A 426 -17.65 26.88 10.71
CA VAL A 426 -17.88 26.27 9.40
C VAL A 426 -19.39 26.22 9.16
N THR A 427 -19.85 26.79 8.04
CA THR A 427 -21.26 26.83 7.67
C THR A 427 -21.50 26.10 6.36
N ALA A 428 -22.59 25.35 6.27
CA ALA A 428 -23.12 24.79 5.03
C ALA A 428 -24.58 25.22 4.86
N GLU A 429 -24.96 25.60 3.64
CA GLU A 429 -26.33 25.97 3.28
C GLU A 429 -26.71 25.32 1.96
N ALA A 430 -27.90 24.71 1.94
CA ALA A 430 -28.52 24.18 0.73
C ALA A 430 -29.91 24.79 0.56
N GLN A 431 -30.17 25.30 -0.65
CA GLN A 431 -31.49 25.70 -1.12
C GLN A 431 -31.76 24.97 -2.43
N ILE A 432 -32.81 24.16 -2.43
CA ILE A 432 -33.18 23.33 -3.56
C ILE A 432 -34.65 23.54 -3.87
N SER A 433 -34.99 23.78 -5.13
CA SER A 433 -36.35 23.94 -5.62
C SER A 433 -36.61 23.02 -6.80
N SER A 434 -37.86 23.00 -7.28
CA SER A 434 -38.23 22.28 -8.49
C SER A 434 -39.18 23.12 -9.32
N ASP A 435 -39.04 23.01 -10.65
CA ASP A 435 -39.98 23.55 -11.61
C ASP A 435 -40.39 22.48 -12.65
N LYS A 436 -40.97 22.90 -13.78
CA LYS A 436 -41.36 21.98 -14.87
C LYS A 436 -40.16 21.34 -15.59
N ALA A 437 -38.98 21.94 -15.50
CA ALA A 437 -37.75 21.47 -16.14
C ALA A 437 -36.96 20.51 -15.23
N GLY A 438 -37.22 20.50 -13.91
CA GLY A 438 -36.67 19.51 -12.99
C GLY A 438 -36.22 20.13 -11.68
N ILE A 439 -35.25 19.48 -11.03
CA ILE A 439 -34.65 19.96 -9.78
C ILE A 439 -33.66 21.07 -10.06
N ILE A 440 -33.78 22.15 -9.29
CA ILE A 440 -32.90 23.30 -9.33
C ILE A 440 -32.17 23.40 -7.99
N PHE A 441 -30.85 23.41 -8.04
CA PHE A 441 -29.99 23.73 -6.92
C PHE A 441 -29.78 25.24 -6.93
N ASP A 442 -30.67 25.98 -6.24
CA ASP A 442 -30.61 27.44 -6.16
C ASP A 442 -29.32 27.91 -5.47
N LYS A 443 -28.90 27.19 -4.43
CA LYS A 443 -27.70 27.49 -3.64
C LYS A 443 -27.19 26.24 -2.96
N LEU A 444 -25.92 25.90 -3.16
CA LEU A 444 -25.20 24.88 -2.41
C LEU A 444 -23.87 25.50 -1.98
N ASN A 445 -23.84 26.06 -0.77
CA ASN A 445 -22.73 26.84 -0.28
C ASN A 445 -22.08 26.19 0.93
N ALA A 446 -20.75 26.23 0.97
CA ALA A 446 -19.96 25.90 2.16
C ALA A 446 -18.95 27.02 2.41
N SER A 447 -18.79 27.41 3.67
CA SER A 447 -17.83 28.42 4.10
C SER A 447 -17.11 27.92 5.34
N ALA A 448 -15.79 27.99 5.31
CA ALA A 448 -14.88 27.69 6.41
C ALA A 448 -13.80 28.79 6.45
N PRO A 449 -13.03 28.93 7.55
CA PRO A 449 -11.96 29.92 7.63
C PRO A 449 -10.95 29.88 6.47
N PHE A 450 -10.80 28.70 5.86
CA PHE A 450 -9.82 28.37 4.82
C PHE A 450 -10.43 28.11 3.44
N ALA A 451 -11.76 28.03 3.29
CA ALA A 451 -12.37 27.69 2.01
C ALA A 451 -13.78 28.25 1.86
N LYS A 452 -14.13 28.60 0.62
CA LYS A 452 -15.47 28.99 0.21
C LYS A 452 -15.86 28.25 -1.07
N VAL A 453 -16.99 27.56 -1.01
CA VAL A 453 -17.55 26.79 -2.13
C VAL A 453 -18.94 27.33 -2.41
N ASN A 454 -19.26 27.64 -3.66
CA ASN A 454 -20.60 28.01 -4.09
C ASN A 454 -20.94 27.21 -5.33
N CYS A 455 -22.00 26.42 -5.27
CA CYS A 455 -22.51 25.65 -6.40
C CYS A 455 -23.98 26.01 -6.66
N ALA A 456 -24.36 26.03 -7.93
CA ALA A 456 -25.73 26.24 -8.37
C ALA A 456 -25.97 25.57 -9.72
N GLY A 457 -27.19 25.17 -10.03
CA GLY A 457 -27.51 24.51 -11.28
C GLY A 457 -28.76 23.64 -11.18
N ASN A 458 -28.75 22.51 -11.86
CA ASN A 458 -29.81 21.51 -11.86
C ASN A 458 -29.22 20.09 -11.90
N THR A 459 -30.06 19.07 -12.03
CA THR A 459 -29.61 17.66 -12.08
C THR A 459 -28.82 17.29 -13.34
N GLU A 460 -28.91 18.10 -14.40
CA GLU A 460 -28.20 17.88 -15.65
C GLU A 460 -26.90 18.68 -15.72
N SER A 461 -26.77 19.79 -14.99
CA SER A 461 -25.60 20.66 -15.01
C SER A 461 -25.44 21.41 -13.70
N LEU A 462 -24.25 21.31 -13.09
CA LEU A 462 -23.85 22.04 -11.89
C LEU A 462 -22.70 22.99 -12.22
N LYS A 463 -22.88 24.28 -11.91
CA LYS A 463 -21.79 25.26 -11.92
C LYS A 463 -21.23 25.38 -10.52
N TYR A 464 -19.91 25.47 -10.40
CA TYR A 464 -19.23 25.65 -9.12
C TYR A 464 -18.24 26.80 -9.17
N ASN A 465 -18.04 27.44 -8.03
CA ASN A 465 -16.96 28.38 -7.73
C ASN A 465 -16.32 27.99 -6.41
N LEU A 466 -14.99 27.89 -6.39
CA LEU A 466 -14.19 27.44 -5.26
C LEU A 466 -13.08 28.46 -4.99
N GLU A 467 -12.89 28.81 -3.72
CA GLU A 467 -11.74 29.57 -3.22
C GLU A 467 -11.18 28.82 -2.01
N VAL A 468 -9.87 28.60 -1.98
CA VAL A 468 -9.17 27.94 -0.88
C VAL A 468 -7.89 28.70 -0.55
N ASP A 469 -7.68 29.02 0.72
CA ASP A 469 -6.43 29.52 1.26
C ASP A 469 -5.65 28.33 1.86
N LEU A 470 -4.56 27.94 1.22
CA LEU A 470 -3.79 26.74 1.57
C LEU A 470 -3.05 26.91 2.92
N ALA A 471 -2.63 28.13 3.23
CA ALA A 471 -1.98 28.43 4.51
C ALA A 471 -2.98 28.29 5.65
N LYS A 472 -4.19 28.86 5.49
CA LYS A 472 -5.27 28.68 6.45
C LYS A 472 -5.77 27.23 6.50
N LEU A 473 -5.84 26.52 5.38
CA LEU A 473 -6.24 25.11 5.38
C LEU A 473 -5.32 24.29 6.30
N GLN A 474 -4.01 24.51 6.18
CA GLN A 474 -3.05 23.86 7.06
C GLN A 474 -3.09 24.37 8.50
N SER A 475 -3.16 25.69 8.69
CA SER A 475 -3.15 26.28 10.03
C SER A 475 -4.48 26.18 10.76
N GLU A 476 -5.59 25.83 10.13
CA GLU A 476 -6.91 25.72 10.77
C GLU A 476 -7.35 24.25 10.80
N PHE A 477 -7.41 23.61 9.64
CA PHE A 477 -7.90 22.23 9.52
C PHE A 477 -6.81 21.19 9.73
N GLY A 478 -5.59 21.44 9.23
CA GLY A 478 -4.41 20.59 9.44
C GLY A 478 -3.94 20.48 10.90
N GLN A 479 -4.52 21.29 11.80
CA GLN A 479 -4.33 21.11 13.24
C GLN A 479 -5.13 19.89 13.76
N PHE A 480 -6.29 19.58 13.18
CA PHE A 480 -7.21 18.52 13.61
C PHE A 480 -6.99 17.17 12.91
N ILE A 481 -6.65 17.22 11.62
CA ILE A 481 -6.43 16.04 10.79
C ILE A 481 -5.00 16.01 10.27
N ASP A 482 -4.48 14.81 9.98
CA ASP A 482 -3.17 14.68 9.35
C ASP A 482 -3.27 14.98 7.85
N ILE A 483 -2.62 16.05 7.41
CA ILE A 483 -2.51 16.47 6.00
C ILE A 483 -1.06 16.38 5.48
N GLY A 484 -0.18 15.67 6.20
CA GLY A 484 1.23 15.51 5.89
C GLY A 484 2.14 16.59 6.48
N GLU A 485 3.45 16.36 6.38
CA GLU A 485 4.50 17.20 6.98
C GLU A 485 4.88 18.42 6.13
N LEU A 486 4.43 18.47 4.87
CA LEU A 486 4.75 19.55 3.96
C LEU A 486 3.94 20.80 4.29
N GLN A 487 4.61 21.91 4.57
CA GLN A 487 3.95 23.19 4.73
C GLN A 487 3.47 23.72 3.38
N MET A 488 2.26 24.28 3.34
CA MET A 488 1.58 24.75 2.15
C MET A 488 1.08 26.18 2.36
N ALA A 489 1.33 27.05 1.37
CA ALA A 489 0.74 28.36 1.29
C ALA A 489 0.35 28.68 -0.16
N GLY A 490 -0.49 29.70 -0.31
CA GLY A 490 -1.03 30.13 -1.60
C GLY A 490 -2.56 30.11 -1.61
N ARG A 491 -3.13 30.58 -2.73
CA ARG A 491 -4.58 30.63 -2.93
C ARG A 491 -4.97 29.89 -4.18
N PHE A 492 -5.94 29.00 -4.05
CA PHE A 492 -6.54 28.25 -5.14
C PHE A 492 -7.92 28.83 -5.46
N PHE A 493 -8.17 29.11 -6.74
CA PHE A 493 -9.46 29.53 -7.26
C PHE A 493 -9.88 28.54 -8.33
N GLY A 494 -11.14 28.12 -8.35
CA GLY A 494 -11.68 27.22 -9.36
C GLY A 494 -13.08 27.63 -9.77
N THR A 495 -13.38 27.54 -11.06
CA THR A 495 -14.73 27.71 -11.61
C THR A 495 -14.95 26.69 -12.71
N GLY A 496 -16.15 26.16 -12.82
CA GLY A 496 -16.46 25.25 -13.91
C GLY A 496 -17.91 24.77 -13.88
N ASP A 497 -18.21 23.93 -14.84
CA ASP A 497 -19.46 23.22 -14.96
C ASP A 497 -19.23 21.70 -15.04
N VAL A 498 -20.16 20.96 -14.46
CA VAL A 498 -20.23 19.50 -14.54
C VAL A 498 -21.60 19.16 -15.07
N SER A 499 -21.67 18.48 -16.21
CA SER A 499 -22.92 18.04 -16.80
C SER A 499 -23.07 16.53 -16.69
N PHE A 500 -24.26 16.10 -16.28
CA PHE A 500 -24.63 14.72 -16.02
C PHE A 500 -25.64 14.25 -17.05
N GLN A 501 -25.26 13.23 -17.81
CA GLN A 501 -26.14 12.48 -18.70
C GLN A 501 -26.18 11.02 -18.24
N GLN A 502 -27.13 10.23 -18.78
CA GLN A 502 -27.36 8.85 -18.35
C GLN A 502 -26.07 8.01 -18.33
N ASP A 503 -25.32 8.01 -19.44
CA ASP A 503 -24.10 7.22 -19.61
C ASP A 503 -22.82 8.06 -19.59
N LYS A 504 -22.93 9.38 -19.49
CA LYS A 504 -21.80 10.32 -19.64
C LYS A 504 -21.79 11.39 -18.55
N THR A 505 -20.62 11.78 -18.11
CA THR A 505 -20.43 12.93 -17.22
C THR A 505 -19.31 13.78 -17.77
N THR A 506 -19.61 15.02 -18.15
CA THR A 506 -18.61 15.96 -18.66
C THR A 506 -18.28 16.97 -17.59
N ALA A 507 -17.01 17.34 -17.45
CA ALA A 507 -16.59 18.42 -16.58
C ALA A 507 -15.66 19.35 -17.36
N ALA A 508 -15.98 20.64 -17.36
CA ALA A 508 -15.16 21.67 -17.95
C ALA A 508 -14.98 22.81 -16.97
N GLY A 509 -13.80 23.43 -16.96
CA GLY A 509 -13.53 24.50 -16.03
C GLY A 509 -12.15 25.09 -16.15
N SER A 510 -11.92 26.11 -15.34
CA SER A 510 -10.62 26.70 -15.15
C SER A 510 -10.31 26.82 -13.66
N SER A 511 -9.03 26.75 -13.33
CA SER A 511 -8.53 26.94 -11.98
C SER A 511 -7.25 27.76 -12.03
N GLN A 512 -7.00 28.52 -10.98
CA GLN A 512 -5.84 29.35 -10.84
C GLN A 512 -5.25 29.17 -9.45
N VAL A 513 -3.96 28.95 -9.41
CA VAL A 513 -3.18 28.95 -8.17
C VAL A 513 -2.33 30.21 -8.15
N LYS A 514 -2.36 30.95 -7.04
CA LYS A 514 -1.51 32.12 -6.79
C LYS A 514 -0.61 31.89 -5.60
N ASP A 515 0.64 32.30 -5.72
CA ASP A 515 1.64 32.29 -4.65
C ASP A 515 1.76 30.91 -3.97
N LEU A 516 1.73 29.83 -4.78
CA LEU A 516 1.90 28.48 -4.27
C LEU A 516 3.29 28.35 -3.68
N LEU A 517 3.37 27.91 -2.43
CA LEU A 517 4.62 27.66 -1.74
C LEU A 517 4.49 26.37 -0.96
N PHE A 518 5.40 25.45 -1.25
CA PHE A 518 5.65 24.28 -0.42
C PHE A 518 6.93 24.49 0.38
N THR A 519 6.91 24.09 1.66
CA THR A 519 8.12 24.07 2.50
C THR A 519 8.21 22.74 3.24
N SER A 520 9.32 22.03 3.11
CA SER A 520 9.55 20.78 3.81
C SER A 520 10.14 21.01 5.22
N PRO A 521 10.08 20.01 6.12
CA PRO A 521 10.66 20.12 7.47
C PRO A 521 12.16 20.42 7.50
N ASP A 522 12.91 19.98 6.48
CA ASP A 522 14.35 20.25 6.32
C ASP A 522 14.66 21.61 5.66
N GLY A 523 13.64 22.45 5.46
CA GLY A 523 13.77 23.83 4.99
C GLY A 523 13.86 24.00 3.47
N LEU A 524 13.58 22.97 2.67
CA LEU A 524 13.48 23.13 1.21
C LEU A 524 12.17 23.84 0.88
N ALA A 525 12.26 24.86 0.03
CA ALA A 525 11.11 25.60 -0.44
C ALA A 525 10.96 25.46 -1.96
N ALA A 526 9.73 25.23 -2.43
CA ALA A 526 9.38 25.22 -3.85
C ALA A 526 8.18 26.13 -4.07
N SER A 527 8.29 27.05 -5.02
CA SER A 527 7.27 28.09 -5.21
C SER A 527 6.84 28.22 -6.66
N GLU A 528 5.54 28.42 -6.88
CA GLU A 528 4.96 28.76 -8.17
C GLU A 528 4.07 30.01 -8.00
N PRO A 529 4.48 31.19 -8.50
CA PRO A 529 3.74 32.43 -8.30
C PRO A 529 2.36 32.41 -8.95
N LYS A 530 2.21 31.75 -10.11
CA LYS A 530 0.92 31.66 -10.79
C LYS A 530 0.87 30.46 -11.73
N ALA A 531 -0.10 29.58 -11.50
CA ALA A 531 -0.45 28.51 -12.43
C ALA A 531 -1.93 28.61 -12.82
N ASP A 532 -2.21 28.62 -14.12
CA ASP A 532 -3.55 28.54 -14.70
C ASP A 532 -3.76 27.12 -15.24
N LEU A 533 -4.88 26.50 -14.89
CA LEU A 533 -5.34 25.20 -15.37
C LEU A 533 -6.66 25.39 -16.11
N GLU A 534 -6.77 24.88 -17.33
CA GLU A 534 -8.02 24.75 -18.07
C GLU A 534 -8.22 23.26 -18.37
N PHE A 535 -9.44 22.75 -18.22
CA PHE A 535 -9.74 21.36 -18.52
C PHE A 535 -11.13 21.17 -19.11
N ALA A 536 -11.27 20.12 -19.91
CA ALA A 536 -12.50 19.57 -20.45
C ALA A 536 -12.34 18.05 -20.54
N VAL A 537 -13.06 17.32 -19.70
CA VAL A 537 -13.00 15.86 -19.58
C VAL A 537 -14.39 15.26 -19.64
N GLU A 538 -14.51 14.06 -20.19
CA GLU A 538 -15.74 13.28 -20.26
C GLU A 538 -15.48 11.89 -19.66
N PHE A 539 -16.27 11.50 -18.68
CA PHE A 539 -16.34 10.13 -18.19
C PHE A 539 -17.51 9.40 -18.86
N ASP A 540 -17.22 8.36 -19.64
CA ASP A 540 -18.22 7.45 -20.22
C ASP A 540 -18.33 6.20 -19.33
N LYS A 541 -19.47 6.08 -18.64
CA LYS A 541 -19.75 5.01 -17.68
C LYS A 541 -19.89 3.65 -18.36
N LYS A 542 -20.43 3.63 -19.58
CA LYS A 542 -20.71 2.39 -20.32
C LYS A 542 -19.42 1.77 -20.87
N GLN A 543 -18.50 2.60 -21.30
CA GLN A 543 -17.19 2.18 -21.80
C GLN A 543 -16.12 2.09 -20.69
N ASN A 544 -16.43 2.66 -19.51
CA ASN A 544 -15.53 2.83 -18.38
C ASN A 544 -14.20 3.52 -18.76
N ILE A 545 -14.33 4.64 -19.48
CA ILE A 545 -13.19 5.44 -19.96
C ILE A 545 -13.36 6.90 -19.57
N VAL A 546 -12.24 7.60 -19.44
CA VAL A 546 -12.17 9.07 -19.40
C VAL A 546 -11.58 9.55 -20.71
N THR A 547 -12.33 10.38 -21.43
CA THR A 547 -11.85 11.13 -22.58
C THR A 547 -11.42 12.52 -22.13
N ILE A 548 -10.18 12.90 -22.43
CA ILE A 548 -9.63 14.22 -22.18
C ILE A 548 -9.69 14.99 -23.50
N SER A 549 -10.67 15.88 -23.65
CA SER A 549 -10.75 16.78 -24.81
C SER A 549 -9.63 17.81 -24.76
N SER A 550 -9.44 18.42 -23.59
CA SER A 550 -8.29 19.28 -23.32
C SER A 550 -7.96 19.31 -21.84
N VAL A 551 -6.67 19.29 -21.52
CA VAL A 551 -6.13 19.79 -20.26
C VAL A 551 -4.98 20.70 -20.64
N ARG A 552 -4.90 21.89 -20.06
CA ARG A 552 -3.83 22.85 -20.30
C ARG A 552 -3.42 23.47 -18.99
N ILE A 553 -2.13 23.42 -18.69
CA ILE A 553 -1.52 24.05 -17.53
C ILE A 553 -0.52 25.07 -18.04
N ASP A 554 -0.69 26.33 -17.69
CA ASP A 554 0.25 27.43 -17.92
C ASP A 554 0.79 27.90 -16.57
N ALA A 555 2.06 27.65 -16.30
CA ALA A 555 2.72 28.05 -15.06
C ALA A 555 4.05 28.75 -15.34
N SER A 556 4.65 29.38 -14.33
CA SER A 556 5.97 30.02 -14.50
C SER A 556 7.07 29.02 -14.84
N LEU A 557 6.90 27.75 -14.44
CA LEU A 557 7.75 26.62 -14.77
C LEU A 557 7.57 26.06 -16.19
N GLY A 558 6.56 26.51 -16.94
CA GLY A 558 6.31 26.12 -18.34
C GLY A 558 4.85 25.72 -18.61
N ARG A 559 4.60 25.20 -19.81
CA ARG A 559 3.26 24.79 -20.28
C ARG A 559 3.17 23.29 -20.49
N LEU A 560 2.11 22.68 -19.98
CA LEU A 560 1.72 21.31 -20.26
C LEU A 560 0.34 21.29 -20.93
N SER A 561 0.14 20.43 -21.91
CA SER A 561 -1.19 20.22 -22.47
C SER A 561 -1.42 18.78 -22.91
N VAL A 562 -2.65 18.32 -22.75
CA VAL A 562 -3.14 17.02 -23.20
C VAL A 562 -4.38 17.28 -24.02
N LYS A 563 -4.48 16.67 -25.21
CA LYS A 563 -5.64 16.81 -26.10
C LYS A 563 -6.03 15.46 -26.66
N ASP A 564 -7.32 15.33 -26.97
CA ASP A 564 -7.89 14.17 -27.68
C ASP A 564 -7.41 12.81 -27.15
N SER A 565 -7.33 12.68 -25.82
CA SER A 565 -6.74 11.51 -25.15
C SER A 565 -7.81 10.65 -24.48
N VAL A 566 -7.55 9.35 -24.33
CA VAL A 566 -8.45 8.37 -23.71
C VAL A 566 -7.69 7.59 -22.65
N VAL A 567 -8.26 7.52 -21.45
CA VAL A 567 -7.72 6.79 -20.30
C VAL A 567 -8.75 5.75 -19.84
N PRO A 568 -8.49 4.44 -19.95
CA PRO A 568 -9.37 3.40 -19.45
C PRO A 568 -9.31 3.32 -17.92
N LEU A 569 -10.47 3.11 -17.27
CA LEU A 569 -10.57 2.98 -15.80
C LEU A 569 -10.64 1.53 -15.32
N SER A 570 -10.76 0.55 -16.23
CA SER A 570 -10.64 -0.87 -15.91
C SER A 570 -10.00 -1.66 -17.05
N GLN A 571 -9.61 -2.90 -16.75
CA GLN A 571 -9.11 -3.85 -17.76
C GLN A 571 -10.19 -4.31 -18.76
N GLU A 572 -11.46 -4.05 -18.46
CA GLU A 572 -12.61 -4.39 -19.31
C GLU A 572 -13.02 -3.25 -20.25
N ALA A 573 -12.30 -2.13 -20.22
CA ALA A 573 -12.61 -0.96 -21.04
C ALA A 573 -12.55 -1.29 -22.54
N THR A 574 -13.52 -0.77 -23.30
CA THR A 574 -13.67 -1.09 -24.73
C THR A 574 -12.69 -0.37 -25.63
N LYS A 575 -12.00 0.66 -25.14
CA LYS A 575 -11.00 1.44 -25.89
C LYS A 575 -9.64 1.35 -25.21
N PRO A 576 -8.57 1.19 -26.01
CA PRO A 576 -7.22 1.27 -25.48
C PRO A 576 -6.91 2.66 -24.95
N MET A 577 -5.94 2.74 -24.04
CA MET A 577 -5.32 3.99 -23.64
C MET A 577 -4.62 4.63 -24.83
N ASN A 578 -4.80 5.95 -24.95
CA ASN A 578 -4.06 6.79 -25.88
C ASN A 578 -3.96 8.19 -25.26
N VAL A 579 -2.76 8.58 -24.82
CA VAL A 579 -2.50 9.85 -24.17
C VAL A 579 -1.33 10.53 -24.86
N VAL A 580 -1.53 11.77 -25.29
CA VAL A 580 -0.46 12.59 -25.86
C VAL A 580 -0.27 13.83 -24.99
N VAL A 581 0.89 13.92 -24.36
CA VAL A 581 1.28 15.02 -23.48
C VAL A 581 2.28 15.91 -24.21
N ASN A 582 1.89 17.17 -24.39
CA ASN A 582 2.72 18.22 -24.98
C ASN A 582 3.28 19.12 -23.87
N ALA A 583 4.60 19.12 -23.73
CA ALA A 583 5.35 19.99 -22.85
C ALA A 583 6.07 21.07 -23.66
N ALA A 584 5.87 22.34 -23.31
CA ALA A 584 6.47 23.47 -24.00
C ALA A 584 7.05 24.48 -23.00
N ASN A 585 8.25 24.99 -23.30
CA ASN A 585 8.95 25.97 -22.48
C ASN A 585 9.11 25.56 -21.00
N LEU A 586 9.37 24.29 -20.72
CA LEU A 586 9.59 23.82 -19.35
C LEU A 586 10.94 24.32 -18.83
N ASP A 587 10.93 25.20 -17.83
CA ASP A 587 12.14 25.77 -17.23
C ASP A 587 12.68 24.85 -16.13
N LEU A 588 13.73 24.10 -16.46
CA LEU A 588 14.33 23.12 -15.55
C LEU A 588 14.90 23.76 -14.27
N ALA A 589 15.31 25.04 -14.33
CA ALA A 589 15.81 25.74 -13.14
C ALA A 589 14.68 26.03 -12.15
N LYS A 590 13.47 26.31 -12.66
CA LYS A 590 12.26 26.51 -11.84
C LYS A 590 11.62 25.20 -11.37
N ILE A 591 11.77 24.12 -12.13
CA ILE A 591 11.30 22.78 -11.75
C ILE A 591 12.17 22.18 -10.64
N ARG A 592 13.47 22.49 -10.63
CA ARG A 592 14.46 21.91 -9.70
C ARG A 592 14.03 21.89 -8.23
N PRO A 593 13.52 22.96 -7.60
CA PRO A 593 13.09 22.92 -6.20
C PRO A 593 11.99 21.89 -5.94
N PHE A 594 11.03 21.74 -6.87
CA PHE A 594 9.99 20.71 -6.79
C PHE A 594 10.59 19.31 -6.95
N ALA A 595 11.49 19.12 -7.92
CA ALA A 595 12.15 17.83 -8.15
C ALA A 595 12.99 17.36 -6.96
N ILE A 596 13.69 18.28 -6.27
CA ILE A 596 14.43 17.97 -5.04
C ILE A 596 13.47 17.62 -3.89
N MET A 597 12.38 18.40 -3.72
CA MET A 597 11.39 18.20 -2.66
C MET A 597 10.72 16.83 -2.73
N PHE A 598 10.42 16.34 -3.94
CA PHE A 598 9.82 15.02 -4.17
C PHE A 598 10.85 13.94 -4.54
N ALA A 599 12.09 14.08 -4.06
CA ALA A 599 13.18 13.11 -4.16
C ALA A 599 13.49 12.60 -5.60
N SER A 600 13.19 13.41 -6.61
CA SER A 600 13.43 13.12 -8.02
C SER A 600 14.76 13.67 -8.54
N LEU A 601 15.48 14.47 -7.74
CA LEU A 601 16.78 15.07 -8.10
C LEU A 601 17.71 15.23 -6.87
N PRO A 602 19.04 14.98 -6.97
CA PRO A 602 20.00 15.28 -5.90
C PRO A 602 20.06 16.78 -5.55
N LYS A 603 20.28 17.11 -4.27
CA LYS A 603 20.29 18.50 -3.77
C LYS A 603 21.44 19.33 -4.35
N GLU A 604 22.59 18.70 -4.53
CA GLU A 604 23.85 19.31 -4.95
C GLU A 604 23.86 19.63 -6.46
N MET A 605 23.04 18.93 -7.24
CA MET A 605 22.97 19.10 -8.68
C MET A 605 22.23 20.40 -9.03
N GLN A 606 22.90 21.29 -9.76
CA GLN A 606 22.26 22.41 -10.45
C GLN A 606 21.87 21.96 -11.85
N LEU A 607 20.63 22.26 -12.24
CA LEU A 607 20.07 21.94 -13.54
C LEU A 607 19.34 23.17 -14.07
N SER A 608 19.62 23.55 -15.30
CA SER A 608 18.92 24.61 -16.02
C SER A 608 18.81 24.29 -17.50
N GLY A 609 17.87 24.94 -18.17
CA GLY A 609 17.54 24.73 -19.58
C GLY A 609 16.04 24.81 -19.79
N ILE A 610 15.64 24.98 -21.05
CA ILE A 610 14.24 25.02 -21.47
C ILE A 610 13.95 23.74 -22.24
N ALA A 611 13.08 22.90 -21.69
CA ALA A 611 12.68 21.63 -22.29
C ALA A 611 11.37 21.75 -23.07
N GLU A 612 11.32 21.08 -24.21
CA GLU A 612 10.13 20.86 -25.04
C GLU A 612 10.03 19.35 -25.31
N SER A 613 8.85 18.76 -25.24
CA SER A 613 8.66 17.33 -25.45
C SER A 613 7.22 17.02 -25.84
N GLU A 614 7.05 16.07 -26.76
CA GLU A 614 5.78 15.40 -26.98
C GLU A 614 5.96 13.94 -26.56
N ILE A 615 5.16 13.50 -25.59
CA ILE A 615 5.18 12.16 -25.03
C ILE A 615 3.86 11.48 -25.37
N SER A 616 3.92 10.37 -26.07
CA SER A 616 2.76 9.53 -26.34
C SER A 616 2.79 8.27 -25.47
N VAL A 617 1.65 7.93 -24.89
CA VAL A 617 1.44 6.70 -24.14
C VAL A 617 0.21 6.01 -24.69
N SER A 618 0.38 4.85 -25.30
CA SER A 618 -0.72 4.03 -25.81
C SER A 618 -0.71 2.65 -25.19
N SER A 619 -1.83 1.95 -25.22
CA SER A 619 -1.89 0.54 -24.82
C SER A 619 -2.45 -0.32 -25.93
N GLU A 620 -1.86 -1.47 -26.19
CA GLU A 620 -2.42 -2.53 -27.03
C GLU A 620 -2.58 -3.77 -26.16
N GLU A 621 -3.82 -4.18 -25.89
CA GLU A 621 -4.18 -5.18 -24.88
C GLU A 621 -3.64 -4.85 -23.47
N HIS A 622 -2.49 -5.41 -23.11
CA HIS A 622 -1.82 -5.27 -21.81
C HIS A 622 -0.40 -4.69 -21.94
N ILE A 623 0.00 -4.34 -23.16
CA ILE A 623 1.32 -3.79 -23.47
C ILE A 623 1.18 -2.28 -23.63
N TYR A 624 1.95 -1.54 -22.85
CA TYR A 624 2.00 -0.09 -22.88
C TYR A 624 3.17 0.35 -23.76
N ARG A 625 2.90 1.17 -24.78
CA ARG A 625 3.92 1.82 -25.60
C ARG A 625 4.09 3.26 -25.15
N ILE A 626 5.32 3.63 -24.81
CA ILE A 626 5.72 4.99 -24.43
C ILE A 626 6.69 5.47 -25.49
N ALA A 627 6.41 6.61 -26.13
CA ALA A 627 7.31 7.19 -27.11
C ALA A 627 7.48 8.70 -26.90
N THR A 628 8.64 9.22 -27.30
CA THR A 628 8.89 10.65 -27.39
C THR A 628 9.41 11.01 -28.77
N ASP A 629 8.74 11.92 -29.47
CA ASP A 629 9.07 12.20 -30.88
C ASP A 629 10.17 13.26 -31.02
N SER A 630 10.28 14.17 -30.05
CA SER A 630 11.18 15.34 -30.14
C SER A 630 11.46 15.99 -28.79
N THR A 631 11.84 15.21 -27.79
CA THR A 631 12.28 15.82 -26.53
C THR A 631 13.55 16.61 -26.79
N THR A 632 13.53 17.93 -26.58
CA THR A 632 14.68 18.82 -26.74
C THR A 632 14.87 19.65 -25.49
N ILE A 633 16.12 19.93 -25.14
CA ILE A 633 16.47 20.84 -24.05
C ILE A 633 17.45 21.87 -24.60
N LYS A 634 17.02 23.13 -24.66
CA LYS A 634 17.84 24.27 -25.08
C LYS A 634 18.43 24.99 -23.86
N GLY A 635 19.66 25.45 -23.97
CA GLY A 635 20.44 25.99 -22.86
C GLY A 635 20.67 24.97 -21.73
N LEU A 636 20.77 23.67 -22.04
CA LEU A 636 21.02 22.65 -21.03
C LEU A 636 22.35 22.93 -20.33
N LYS A 637 22.28 23.09 -19.01
CA LYS A 637 23.44 23.24 -18.14
C LYS A 637 23.24 22.41 -16.87
N LEU A 638 24.24 21.61 -16.57
CA LEU A 638 24.29 20.74 -15.41
C LEU A 638 25.59 21.03 -14.65
N THR A 639 25.51 21.22 -13.34
CA THR A 639 26.70 21.56 -12.54
C THR A 639 26.65 20.90 -11.18
N TYR A 640 27.79 20.34 -10.76
CA TYR A 640 28.03 19.87 -9.41
C TYR A 640 29.08 20.77 -8.72
N PRO A 641 29.03 20.94 -7.39
CA PRO A 641 30.02 21.71 -6.66
C PRO A 641 31.44 21.18 -6.90
N GLY A 642 32.38 22.08 -7.23
CA GLY A 642 33.79 21.74 -7.44
C GLY A 642 34.13 21.13 -8.80
N GLN A 643 33.17 21.02 -9.71
CA GLN A 643 33.35 20.43 -11.04
C GLN A 643 33.06 21.43 -12.15
N LYS A 644 33.61 21.18 -13.34
CA LYS A 644 33.28 21.98 -14.53
C LYS A 644 31.80 21.76 -14.87
N PRO A 645 31.06 22.79 -15.29
CA PRO A 645 29.70 22.61 -15.80
C PRO A 645 29.66 21.75 -17.06
N PHE A 646 28.65 20.88 -17.19
CA PHE A 646 28.28 20.24 -18.44
C PHE A 646 27.27 21.13 -19.16
N GLU A 647 27.69 21.75 -20.26
CA GLU A 647 26.94 22.75 -21.01
C GLU A 647 26.92 22.38 -22.50
N PRO A 648 26.18 21.33 -22.90
CA PRO A 648 26.09 20.96 -24.31
C PRO A 648 25.31 22.00 -25.15
N ASN A 649 24.72 23.00 -24.51
CA ASN A 649 23.75 23.97 -25.05
C ASN A 649 22.45 23.35 -25.53
N GLU A 650 22.49 22.30 -26.34
CA GLU A 650 21.30 21.60 -26.82
C GLU A 650 21.48 20.09 -26.68
N ALA A 651 20.39 19.41 -26.31
CA ALA A 651 20.30 17.96 -26.30
C ALA A 651 18.91 17.54 -26.77
N SER A 652 18.83 16.50 -27.59
CA SER A 652 17.56 15.90 -28.00
C SER A 652 17.51 14.41 -27.68
N LEU A 653 16.33 13.91 -27.31
CA LEU A 653 16.08 12.54 -26.88
C LEU A 653 14.87 11.99 -27.62
N ILE A 654 15.05 10.82 -28.23
CA ILE A 654 13.99 9.96 -28.76
C ILE A 654 14.02 8.65 -27.98
N LEU A 655 12.88 8.31 -27.39
CA LEU A 655 12.66 7.06 -26.67
C LEU A 655 11.45 6.35 -27.28
N GLU A 656 11.56 5.04 -27.51
CA GLU A 656 10.43 4.16 -27.77
C GLU A 656 10.57 2.93 -26.85
N ALA A 657 9.62 2.75 -25.94
CA ALA A 657 9.62 1.69 -24.96
C ALA A 657 8.27 0.95 -24.93
N GLU A 658 8.32 -0.36 -24.73
CA GLU A 658 7.16 -1.21 -24.48
C GLU A 658 7.26 -1.84 -23.11
N ILE A 659 6.19 -1.75 -22.33
CA ILE A 659 6.10 -2.31 -20.97
C ILE A 659 4.95 -3.30 -20.94
N ASP A 660 5.23 -4.54 -20.58
CA ASP A 660 4.24 -5.58 -20.33
C ASP A 660 4.23 -5.91 -18.83
N PRO A 661 3.23 -5.42 -18.07
CA PRO A 661 3.14 -5.70 -16.64
C PRO A 661 2.82 -7.17 -16.31
N LYS A 662 2.15 -7.91 -17.22
CA LYS A 662 1.82 -9.33 -16.99
C LYS A 662 3.07 -10.19 -17.03
N GLN A 663 3.95 -9.94 -17.99
CA GLN A 663 5.24 -10.62 -18.12
C GLN A 663 6.36 -9.92 -17.32
N LYS A 664 6.04 -8.79 -16.67
CA LYS A 664 7.01 -7.88 -16.04
C LYS A 664 8.19 -7.61 -16.98
N ALA A 665 7.87 -7.36 -18.25
CA ALA A 665 8.83 -7.13 -19.32
C ALA A 665 8.94 -5.64 -19.65
N VAL A 666 10.14 -5.21 -20.00
CA VAL A 666 10.44 -3.85 -20.45
C VAL A 666 11.35 -3.94 -21.67
N ASN A 667 10.89 -3.42 -22.80
CA ASN A 667 11.62 -3.42 -24.06
C ASN A 667 11.80 -2.00 -24.56
N ILE A 668 13.01 -1.46 -24.46
CA ILE A 668 13.40 -0.21 -25.10
C ILE A 668 13.81 -0.55 -26.53
N LYS A 669 12.93 -0.23 -27.49
CA LYS A 669 13.15 -0.46 -28.93
C LYS A 669 14.04 0.60 -29.56
N LYS A 670 14.03 1.81 -29.00
CA LYS A 670 14.81 2.92 -29.49
C LYS A 670 15.15 3.86 -28.36
N LEU A 671 16.44 4.11 -28.17
CA LEU A 671 16.97 5.18 -27.34
C LEU A 671 18.01 5.91 -28.19
N GLN A 672 17.70 7.14 -28.58
CA GLN A 672 18.61 8.01 -29.30
C GLN A 672 18.76 9.32 -28.54
N LEU A 673 20.01 9.71 -28.29
CA LEU A 673 20.37 10.97 -27.67
C LEU A 673 21.27 11.69 -28.66
N GLU A 674 20.96 12.93 -29.01
CA GLU A 674 21.81 13.78 -29.83
C GLU A 674 22.21 15.01 -29.02
N SER A 675 23.50 15.17 -28.78
CA SER A 675 24.08 16.35 -28.14
C SER A 675 25.48 16.57 -28.71
N PRO A 676 26.03 17.81 -28.72
CA PRO A 676 27.35 18.08 -29.26
C PRO A 676 28.48 17.24 -28.63
N GLN A 677 28.34 16.83 -27.38
CA GLN A 677 29.40 16.13 -26.64
C GLN A 677 29.06 14.66 -26.31
N ILE A 678 27.79 14.25 -26.44
CA ILE A 678 27.33 12.88 -26.15
C ILE A 678 26.24 12.52 -27.14
N LYS A 679 26.40 11.40 -27.85
CA LYS A 679 25.39 10.84 -28.74
C LYS A 679 25.20 9.36 -28.46
N ILE A 680 23.94 8.94 -28.47
CA ILE A 680 23.54 7.54 -28.52
C ILE A 680 22.90 7.35 -29.88
N ARG A 681 23.62 6.74 -30.83
CA ARG A 681 23.14 6.55 -32.21
C ARG A 681 22.10 5.45 -32.29
N LYS A 682 22.31 4.41 -31.48
CA LYS A 682 21.44 3.26 -31.34
C LYS A 682 21.48 2.79 -29.88
N GLY A 683 20.33 2.61 -29.27
CA GLY A 683 20.19 2.07 -27.92
C GLY A 683 18.96 1.18 -27.86
N GLU A 684 19.18 -0.10 -27.56
CA GLU A 684 18.14 -1.12 -27.45
C GLU A 684 18.38 -1.94 -26.19
N PHE A 685 17.32 -2.23 -25.45
CA PHE A 685 17.40 -2.98 -24.20
C PHE A 685 16.12 -3.80 -24.02
N SER A 686 16.26 -5.04 -23.55
CA SER A 686 15.14 -5.86 -23.16
C SER A 686 15.37 -6.45 -21.76
N GLN A 687 14.29 -6.51 -20.99
CA GLN A 687 14.21 -7.20 -19.73
C GLN A 687 12.94 -8.03 -19.72
N LEU A 688 13.03 -9.31 -19.38
CA LEU A 688 11.91 -10.23 -19.30
C LEU A 688 12.01 -11.06 -18.02
N ASN A 689 10.90 -11.18 -17.29
CA ASN A 689 10.82 -12.09 -16.15
C ASN A 689 10.00 -13.32 -16.53
N GLU A 690 10.64 -14.47 -16.64
CA GLU A 690 10.01 -15.72 -17.06
C GLU A 690 10.47 -16.86 -16.15
N GLY A 691 9.56 -17.72 -15.69
CA GLY A 691 9.93 -18.93 -14.93
C GLY A 691 10.72 -18.70 -13.63
N GLY A 692 10.66 -17.50 -13.04
CA GLY A 692 11.42 -17.14 -11.84
C GLY A 692 12.84 -16.60 -12.10
N THR A 693 13.22 -16.43 -13.37
CA THR A 693 14.46 -15.76 -13.78
C THR A 693 14.16 -14.42 -14.46
N THR A 694 15.06 -13.46 -14.30
CA THR A 694 15.12 -12.20 -15.05
C THR A 694 16.19 -12.36 -16.12
N LYS A 695 15.78 -12.27 -17.39
CA LYS A 695 16.68 -12.13 -18.53
C LYS A 695 16.82 -10.65 -18.87
N LEU A 696 18.05 -10.22 -19.11
CA LEU A 696 18.43 -8.84 -19.41
C LEU A 696 19.37 -8.87 -20.60
N GLU A 697 19.13 -8.07 -21.63
CA GLU A 697 20.05 -7.92 -22.76
C GLU A 697 19.96 -6.51 -23.34
N GLY A 698 21.03 -6.05 -23.97
CA GLY A 698 21.03 -4.73 -24.60
C GLY A 698 22.26 -4.47 -25.43
N GLN A 699 22.12 -3.48 -26.31
CA GLN A 699 23.17 -2.97 -27.16
C GLN A 699 23.10 -1.44 -27.25
N ALA A 700 24.25 -0.79 -27.30
CA ALA A 700 24.34 0.65 -27.49
C ALA A 700 25.54 1.03 -28.36
N GLU A 701 25.34 2.00 -29.25
CA GLU A 701 26.37 2.68 -30.03
C GLU A 701 26.49 4.13 -29.54
N LEU A 702 27.65 4.46 -28.97
CA LEU A 702 27.89 5.69 -28.23
C LEU A 702 28.99 6.51 -28.91
N GLU A 703 28.79 7.81 -29.06
CA GLU A 703 29.84 8.78 -29.40
C GLU A 703 29.92 9.80 -28.28
N TYR A 704 31.09 10.03 -27.69
CA TYR A 704 31.17 10.92 -26.53
C TYR A 704 32.55 11.54 -26.33
N ASP A 705 32.57 12.74 -25.74
CA ASP A 705 33.77 13.42 -25.26
C ASP A 705 33.94 13.14 -23.76
N TRP A 706 35.10 12.61 -23.37
CA TRP A 706 35.41 12.35 -21.97
C TRP A 706 35.34 13.57 -21.07
N SER A 707 35.64 14.77 -21.57
CA SER A 707 35.54 16.01 -20.81
C SER A 707 34.09 16.30 -20.39
N ALA A 708 33.12 15.91 -21.22
CA ALA A 708 31.69 16.02 -20.94
C ALA A 708 31.18 14.88 -20.07
N VAL A 709 31.50 13.63 -20.43
CA VAL A 709 31.05 12.45 -19.69
C VAL A 709 31.58 12.47 -18.27
N SER A 710 32.87 12.77 -18.08
CA SER A 710 33.48 12.81 -16.74
C SER A 710 32.78 13.78 -15.80
N THR A 711 32.24 14.89 -16.32
CA THR A 711 31.42 15.83 -15.54
C THR A 711 30.10 15.21 -15.09
N MET A 712 29.43 14.46 -15.97
CA MET A 712 28.14 13.80 -15.67
C MET A 712 28.29 12.68 -14.64
N ILE A 713 29.41 11.93 -14.68
CA ILE A 713 29.63 10.75 -13.83
C ILE A 713 30.65 10.98 -12.71
N ALA A 714 31.08 12.21 -12.48
CA ALA A 714 32.13 12.52 -11.51
C ALA A 714 31.87 11.98 -10.08
N PRO A 715 30.64 11.91 -9.53
CA PRO A 715 30.40 11.27 -8.23
C PRO A 715 30.85 9.79 -8.17
N TYR A 716 31.00 9.15 -9.32
CA TYR A 716 31.39 7.75 -9.48
C TYR A 716 32.85 7.58 -9.90
N LEU A 717 33.58 8.65 -10.23
CA LEU A 717 34.98 8.60 -10.62
C LEU A 717 35.90 8.79 -9.40
N PRO A 718 37.09 8.15 -9.38
CA PRO A 718 38.12 8.45 -8.38
C PRO A 718 38.50 9.93 -8.38
N GLU A 719 38.69 10.49 -7.19
CA GLU A 719 39.15 11.87 -7.04
C GLU A 719 40.51 12.08 -7.72
N GLY A 720 40.63 13.14 -8.53
CA GLY A 720 41.83 13.46 -9.29
C GLY A 720 42.00 12.69 -10.61
N LEU A 721 41.07 11.79 -10.97
CA LEU A 721 41.07 11.18 -12.30
C LEU A 721 40.61 12.19 -13.35
N THR A 722 41.44 12.41 -14.36
CA THR A 722 41.09 13.18 -15.55
C THR A 722 41.11 12.28 -16.77
N LEU A 723 40.08 12.40 -17.61
CA LEU A 723 39.96 11.67 -18.88
C LEU A 723 39.71 12.69 -19.99
N GLN A 724 40.34 12.48 -21.14
CA GLN A 724 40.21 13.34 -22.32
C GLN A 724 40.14 12.50 -23.60
N GLY A 725 39.55 13.10 -24.62
CA GLY A 725 39.42 12.53 -25.96
C GLY A 725 37.98 12.19 -26.32
N THR A 726 37.74 12.14 -27.63
CA THR A 726 36.46 11.72 -28.20
C THR A 726 36.50 10.24 -28.54
N ARG A 727 35.40 9.53 -28.27
CA ARG A 727 35.28 8.09 -28.44
C ARG A 727 34.04 7.74 -29.23
N GLU A 728 34.15 6.67 -30.00
CA GLU A 728 33.01 5.93 -30.55
C GLU A 728 33.14 4.47 -30.09
N ASP A 729 32.22 4.04 -29.23
CA ASP A 729 32.24 2.70 -28.65
C ASP A 729 30.90 2.00 -28.85
N ALA A 730 30.95 0.69 -29.07
CA ALA A 730 29.78 -0.19 -29.07
C ALA A 730 29.83 -1.12 -27.86
N VAL A 731 28.71 -1.21 -27.14
CA VAL A 731 28.59 -2.03 -25.94
C VAL A 731 27.45 -3.01 -26.10
N ASN A 732 27.73 -4.29 -25.88
CA ASN A 732 26.72 -5.35 -25.83
C ASN A 732 26.79 -6.06 -24.48
N PHE A 733 25.63 -6.33 -23.89
CA PHE A 733 25.53 -7.07 -22.65
C PHE A 733 24.30 -7.99 -22.61
N ALA A 734 24.42 -9.08 -21.86
CA ALA A 734 23.34 -10.00 -21.57
C ALA A 734 23.54 -10.62 -20.18
N GLY A 735 22.47 -10.98 -19.48
CA GLY A 735 22.54 -11.63 -18.17
C GLY A 735 21.24 -12.33 -17.83
N GLU A 736 21.33 -13.44 -17.11
CA GLU A 736 20.18 -14.17 -16.59
C GLU A 736 20.39 -14.47 -15.11
N TYR A 737 19.46 -14.03 -14.27
CA TYR A 737 19.61 -14.12 -12.80
C TYR A 737 18.24 -14.34 -12.13
N PRO A 738 18.19 -14.80 -10.86
CA PRO A 738 16.92 -15.02 -10.17
C PRO A 738 16.09 -13.73 -10.02
N ALA A 739 14.78 -13.83 -10.25
CA ALA A 739 13.88 -12.69 -10.20
C ALA A 739 13.89 -12.00 -8.82
N GLY A 740 13.96 -10.67 -8.82
CA GLY A 740 14.01 -9.85 -7.60
C GLY A 740 15.38 -9.78 -6.92
N GLN A 741 16.42 -10.43 -7.45
CA GLN A 741 17.79 -10.39 -6.91
C GLN A 741 18.75 -9.65 -7.83
N THR A 742 18.60 -8.33 -7.94
CA THR A 742 19.46 -7.48 -8.81
C THR A 742 20.94 -7.52 -8.43
N ASP A 743 21.27 -7.88 -7.18
CA ASP A 743 22.64 -8.11 -6.74
C ASP A 743 23.32 -9.33 -7.42
N LYS A 744 22.53 -10.20 -8.06
CA LYS A 744 22.99 -11.33 -8.86
C LYS A 744 23.23 -11.00 -10.33
N LEU A 745 22.95 -9.79 -10.78
CA LEU A 745 23.20 -9.38 -12.17
C LEU A 745 24.68 -9.48 -12.54
N LEU A 746 25.57 -8.79 -11.81
CA LEU A 746 27.01 -8.78 -12.10
C LEU A 746 27.63 -10.20 -12.12
N PRO A 747 27.34 -11.10 -11.15
CA PRO A 747 27.76 -12.51 -11.21
C PRO A 747 27.31 -13.29 -12.44
N ASN A 748 26.23 -12.88 -13.11
CA ASN A 748 25.66 -13.59 -14.27
C ASN A 748 25.78 -12.78 -15.58
N LEU A 749 26.53 -11.67 -15.55
CA LEU A 749 26.69 -10.80 -16.69
C LEU A 749 27.61 -11.44 -17.74
N ARG A 750 27.24 -11.24 -19.00
CA ARG A 750 28.05 -11.46 -20.19
C ARG A 750 28.11 -10.14 -20.93
N ALA A 751 29.30 -9.62 -21.18
CA ALA A 751 29.46 -8.36 -21.88
C ALA A 751 30.77 -8.34 -22.65
N SER A 752 30.83 -7.57 -23.72
CA SER A 752 32.06 -7.28 -24.43
C SER A 752 32.05 -5.84 -24.88
N ALA A 753 33.13 -5.12 -24.60
CA ALA A 753 33.30 -3.75 -25.04
C ALA A 753 34.78 -3.47 -25.25
N LYS A 754 35.08 -2.63 -26.24
CA LYS A 754 36.37 -2.00 -26.41
C LYS A 754 36.22 -0.56 -25.95
N VAL A 755 36.80 -0.24 -24.80
CA VAL A 755 36.69 1.09 -24.17
C VAL A 755 38.06 1.73 -24.11
N GLY A 756 38.14 3.05 -23.96
CA GLY A 756 39.45 3.72 -23.98
C GLY A 756 39.37 5.21 -23.75
N PHE A 757 40.51 5.88 -23.90
CA PHE A 757 40.69 7.33 -23.77
C PHE A 757 41.87 7.79 -24.64
N GLU A 758 41.91 9.06 -25.05
CA GLU A 758 43.08 9.62 -25.75
C GLU A 758 44.16 10.07 -24.77
N GLN A 759 43.75 10.58 -23.62
CA GLN A 759 44.65 10.93 -22.53
C GLN A 759 43.96 10.68 -21.19
N ALA A 760 44.69 10.13 -20.23
CA ALA A 760 44.24 10.03 -18.85
C ALA A 760 45.31 10.55 -17.90
N GLY A 761 44.88 11.22 -16.84
CA GLY A 761 45.75 11.72 -15.78
C GLY A 761 45.27 11.21 -14.44
N TYR A 762 46.16 10.58 -13.66
CA TYR A 762 45.84 10.12 -12.31
C TYR A 762 47.11 9.97 -11.47
N MET A 763 47.15 10.60 -10.29
CA MET A 763 48.28 10.50 -9.34
C MET A 763 49.65 10.83 -9.98
N GLY A 764 49.69 11.89 -10.81
CA GLY A 764 50.87 12.30 -11.58
C GLY A 764 51.27 11.39 -12.75
N LEU A 765 50.53 10.31 -13.02
CA LEU A 765 50.71 9.46 -14.19
C LEU A 765 49.86 10.01 -15.35
N ASN A 766 50.51 10.40 -16.44
CA ASN A 766 49.85 10.87 -17.65
C ASN A 766 49.93 9.81 -18.73
N PHE A 767 48.82 9.11 -18.95
CA PHE A 767 48.65 8.07 -19.95
C PHE A 767 48.31 8.69 -21.31
N GLY A 768 48.93 8.18 -22.37
CA GLY A 768 48.56 8.48 -23.75
C GLY A 768 47.35 7.67 -24.22
N SER A 769 47.13 7.71 -25.54
CA SER A 769 45.96 7.07 -26.16
C SER A 769 45.96 5.57 -25.90
N THR A 770 44.84 5.08 -25.36
CA THR A 770 44.71 3.71 -24.86
C THR A 770 43.37 3.13 -25.22
N ASP A 771 43.41 1.94 -25.81
CA ASP A 771 42.25 1.07 -26.00
C ASP A 771 42.39 -0.15 -25.10
N VAL A 772 41.28 -0.55 -24.48
CA VAL A 772 41.19 -1.66 -23.55
C VAL A 772 40.05 -2.58 -23.97
N ASP A 773 40.40 -3.80 -24.37
CA ASP A 773 39.41 -4.84 -24.67
C ASP A 773 38.96 -5.52 -23.37
N ILE A 774 37.67 -5.38 -23.08
CA ILE A 774 37.02 -5.92 -21.90
C ILE A 774 36.05 -7.03 -22.30
N GLN A 775 36.16 -8.18 -21.65
CA GLN A 775 35.23 -9.29 -21.77
C GLN A 775 34.74 -9.72 -20.40
N ILE A 776 33.43 -9.87 -20.23
CA ILE A 776 32.80 -10.45 -19.05
C ILE A 776 32.08 -11.71 -19.51
N GLN A 777 32.36 -12.85 -18.87
CA GLN A 777 31.65 -14.11 -19.11
C GLN A 777 31.25 -14.74 -17.79
N ASN A 778 29.93 -14.87 -17.57
CA ASN A 778 29.36 -15.41 -16.33
C ASN A 778 29.96 -14.74 -15.08
N GLY A 779 30.03 -13.41 -15.09
CA GLY A 779 30.59 -12.61 -14.00
C GLY A 779 32.12 -12.61 -13.88
N LEU A 780 32.85 -13.34 -14.72
CA LEU A 780 34.31 -13.26 -14.79
C LEU A 780 34.72 -12.17 -15.78
N LEU A 781 35.22 -11.05 -15.27
CA LEU A 781 35.83 -9.97 -16.03
C LEU A 781 37.26 -10.35 -16.44
N LYS A 782 37.59 -10.12 -17.71
CA LYS A 782 38.93 -10.23 -18.27
C LYS A 782 39.24 -8.97 -19.07
N ILE A 783 40.35 -8.35 -18.73
CA ILE A 783 40.96 -7.25 -19.47
C ILE A 783 42.09 -7.86 -20.31
N ALA A 784 42.00 -7.74 -21.63
CA ALA A 784 43.07 -8.23 -22.51
C ALA A 784 44.38 -7.47 -22.24
N PRO A 785 45.56 -8.10 -22.44
CA PRO A 785 46.82 -7.41 -22.31
C PRO A 785 46.89 -6.21 -23.26
N PHE A 786 47.17 -5.02 -22.70
CA PHE A 786 47.40 -3.80 -23.48
C PHE A 786 48.67 -3.10 -23.03
N ALA A 787 49.20 -2.24 -23.90
CA ALA A 787 50.33 -1.38 -23.64
C ALA A 787 50.02 0.06 -24.05
N THR A 788 50.48 1.03 -23.27
CA THR A 788 50.30 2.46 -23.56
C THR A 788 51.52 3.26 -23.08
N THR A 789 51.62 4.52 -23.52
CA THR A 789 52.66 5.45 -23.06
C THR A 789 52.24 6.11 -21.76
N VAL A 790 53.19 6.27 -20.83
CA VAL A 790 52.97 6.99 -19.56
C VAL A 790 54.22 7.77 -19.20
N ASN A 791 54.12 9.09 -19.04
CA ASN A 791 55.25 10.00 -18.74
C ASN A 791 56.55 9.62 -19.51
N ASP A 792 56.47 9.54 -20.84
CA ASP A 792 57.56 9.14 -21.77
C ASP A 792 58.07 7.69 -21.67
N GLY A 793 57.51 6.88 -20.78
CA GLY A 793 57.77 5.44 -20.66
C GLY A 793 56.62 4.59 -21.19
N GLN A 794 56.62 3.31 -20.81
CA GLN A 794 55.62 2.32 -21.21
C GLN A 794 54.91 1.73 -19.98
N PHE A 795 53.59 1.62 -20.07
CA PHE A 795 52.74 0.92 -19.11
C PHE A 795 52.12 -0.31 -19.78
N ASN A 796 52.28 -1.48 -19.17
CA ASN A 796 51.67 -2.72 -19.66
C ASN A 796 50.73 -3.27 -18.60
N PHE A 797 49.52 -3.68 -18.98
CA PHE A 797 48.56 -4.17 -18.02
C PHE A 797 47.65 -5.25 -18.60
N ALA A 798 47.32 -6.22 -17.74
CA ALA A 798 46.38 -7.30 -18.02
C ALA A 798 45.80 -7.74 -16.67
N ALA A 799 44.49 -7.84 -16.57
CA ALA A 799 43.85 -8.20 -15.30
C ALA A 799 42.58 -9.01 -15.51
N GLN A 800 42.14 -9.66 -14.45
CA GLN A 800 40.86 -10.36 -14.37
C GLN A 800 40.21 -10.07 -13.01
N ALA A 801 38.88 -10.11 -12.95
CA ALA A 801 38.15 -10.02 -11.70
C ALA A 801 36.97 -10.99 -11.70
N ASP A 802 36.68 -11.57 -10.55
CA ASP A 802 35.56 -12.50 -10.36
C ASP A 802 34.44 -11.80 -9.57
N PHE A 803 33.37 -11.40 -10.26
CA PHE A 803 32.22 -10.75 -9.63
C PHE A 803 31.33 -11.72 -8.85
N THR A 804 31.59 -13.04 -8.90
CA THR A 804 30.89 -14.02 -8.06
C THR A 804 31.40 -14.02 -6.61
N GLN A 805 32.58 -13.41 -6.37
CA GLN A 805 33.20 -13.29 -5.05
C GLN A 805 32.97 -11.92 -4.42
N LYS A 806 32.84 -11.87 -3.10
CA LYS A 806 32.71 -10.62 -2.32
C LYS A 806 33.87 -10.50 -1.32
N PRO A 807 34.76 -9.49 -1.44
CA PRO A 807 34.82 -8.48 -2.50
C PRO A 807 35.44 -9.05 -3.79
N ALA A 808 35.02 -8.51 -4.94
CA ALA A 808 35.70 -8.76 -6.20
C ALA A 808 37.07 -8.08 -6.21
N LEU A 809 38.11 -8.82 -6.61
CA LEU A 809 39.49 -8.35 -6.70
C LEU A 809 39.94 -8.31 -8.16
N PHE A 810 40.51 -7.19 -8.59
CA PHE A 810 41.32 -7.11 -9.81
C PHE A 810 42.65 -7.83 -9.59
N THR A 811 42.89 -8.88 -10.35
CA THR A 811 44.10 -9.71 -10.24
C THR A 811 44.85 -9.82 -11.55
N THR A 812 46.18 -9.79 -11.51
CA THR A 812 47.02 -10.10 -12.68
C THR A 812 47.13 -11.62 -12.84
N GLY A 813 46.86 -12.16 -14.02
CA GLY A 813 46.91 -13.61 -14.26
C GLY A 813 48.33 -14.21 -14.35
N LYS A 814 49.35 -13.37 -14.62
CA LYS A 814 50.76 -13.76 -14.72
C LYS A 814 51.66 -12.61 -14.25
N PRO A 815 52.88 -12.88 -13.79
CA PRO A 815 53.89 -11.84 -13.55
C PRO A 815 54.12 -10.98 -14.79
N MET A 816 54.23 -9.66 -14.61
CA MET A 816 54.42 -8.73 -15.73
C MET A 816 55.17 -7.46 -15.32
N GLN A 817 55.90 -6.87 -16.27
CA GLN A 817 56.49 -5.54 -16.13
C GLN A 817 55.41 -4.48 -16.37
N ILE A 818 54.82 -3.98 -15.29
CA ILE A 818 53.73 -3.00 -15.36
C ILE A 818 54.25 -1.64 -15.81
N VAL A 819 55.39 -1.21 -15.27
CA VAL A 819 56.01 0.09 -15.57
C VAL A 819 57.39 -0.15 -16.13
N LYS A 820 57.66 0.42 -17.31
CA LYS A 820 58.97 0.41 -17.95
C LYS A 820 59.38 1.82 -18.31
N ASP A 821 60.51 2.25 -17.77
CA ASP A 821 61.17 3.52 -18.07
C ASP A 821 60.26 4.76 -17.94
N ILE A 822 59.34 4.77 -16.98
CA ILE A 822 58.41 5.90 -16.76
C ILE A 822 59.12 7.01 -16.00
N LYS A 823 59.00 8.26 -16.48
CA LYS A 823 59.52 9.42 -15.75
C LYS A 823 58.63 9.74 -14.54
N VAL A 824 59.24 9.83 -13.37
CA VAL A 824 58.57 10.28 -12.14
C VAL A 824 58.60 11.80 -12.06
N ASN A 825 57.57 12.37 -11.43
CA ASN A 825 57.44 13.81 -11.19
C ASN A 825 57.04 14.06 -9.72
N ASP A 826 56.93 15.34 -9.34
CA ASP A 826 56.55 15.75 -7.99
C ASP A 826 55.20 15.18 -7.53
N GLU A 827 54.21 15.12 -8.42
CA GLU A 827 52.87 14.63 -8.09
C GLU A 827 52.88 13.13 -7.81
N THR A 828 53.46 12.32 -8.71
CA THR A 828 53.67 10.88 -8.51
C THR A 828 54.46 10.61 -7.23
N THR A 829 55.43 11.49 -6.92
CA THR A 829 56.24 11.37 -5.71
C THR A 829 55.40 11.55 -4.44
N ARG A 830 54.62 12.63 -4.39
CA ARG A 830 53.79 12.99 -3.22
C ARG A 830 52.60 12.05 -3.02
N THR A 831 52.07 11.46 -4.08
CA THR A 831 50.89 10.59 -4.04
C THR A 831 51.24 9.12 -3.89
N LEU A 832 52.23 8.63 -4.65
CA LEU A 832 52.60 7.21 -4.71
C LEU A 832 53.95 6.92 -4.03
N LEU A 833 55.03 7.60 -4.43
CA LEU A 833 56.39 7.18 -4.02
C LEU A 833 56.70 7.41 -2.54
N LYS A 834 56.01 8.34 -1.87
CA LYS A 834 56.15 8.50 -0.41
C LYS A 834 55.81 7.24 0.37
N TYR A 835 54.91 6.40 -0.15
CA TYR A 835 54.57 5.11 0.47
C TYR A 835 55.57 4.01 0.10
N LEU A 836 56.45 4.27 -0.87
CA LEU A 836 57.54 3.37 -1.24
C LEU A 836 58.78 3.61 -0.37
N SER A 837 59.17 4.87 -0.14
CA SER A 837 60.32 5.20 0.70
C SER A 837 60.15 6.56 1.40
N PRO A 838 60.53 6.68 2.69
CA PRO A 838 60.33 7.91 3.46
C PRO A 838 61.15 9.10 2.96
N ILE A 839 62.17 8.88 2.14
CA ILE A 839 62.97 9.96 1.53
C ILE A 839 62.15 10.89 0.64
N PHE A 840 61.04 10.38 0.09
CA PHE A 840 60.16 11.11 -0.82
C PHE A 840 59.17 12.01 -0.07
N ALA A 841 59.12 11.91 1.27
CA ALA A 841 58.35 12.81 2.11
C ALA A 841 58.87 14.24 1.98
N ASN A 842 57.97 15.17 1.64
CA ASN A 842 58.27 16.58 1.39
C ASN A 842 59.40 16.79 0.36
N ALA A 843 59.60 15.85 -0.56
CA ALA A 843 60.55 16.01 -1.64
C ALA A 843 60.07 17.05 -2.67
N VAL A 844 61.01 17.87 -3.17
CA VAL A 844 60.75 18.96 -4.12
C VAL A 844 61.64 18.78 -5.35
N ASN A 845 61.07 19.07 -6.53
CA ASN A 845 61.74 18.99 -7.83
C ASN A 845 62.36 17.61 -8.06
N VAL A 846 61.51 16.59 -8.00
CA VAL A 846 61.86 15.18 -8.16
C VAL A 846 61.73 14.78 -9.61
N SER A 847 62.81 14.20 -10.15
CA SER A 847 62.85 13.62 -11.48
C SER A 847 63.59 12.28 -11.43
N GLY A 848 63.22 11.31 -12.25
CA GLY A 848 63.92 10.03 -12.35
C GLY A 848 63.17 9.06 -13.26
N ILE A 849 63.76 7.91 -13.53
CA ILE A 849 63.18 6.87 -14.40
C ILE A 849 62.87 5.64 -13.56
N ALA A 850 61.60 5.30 -13.41
CA ALA A 850 61.13 4.18 -12.61
C ALA A 850 60.74 2.98 -13.46
N ASN A 851 60.99 1.80 -12.90
CA ASN A 851 60.59 0.49 -13.44
C ASN A 851 59.87 -0.30 -12.34
N LEU A 852 58.76 -0.95 -12.66
CA LEU A 852 58.00 -1.82 -11.75
C LEU A 852 57.63 -3.11 -12.46
N SER A 853 58.10 -4.23 -11.89
CA SER A 853 57.65 -5.57 -12.25
C SER A 853 56.82 -6.15 -11.12
N CYS A 854 55.60 -6.56 -11.42
CA CYS A 854 54.70 -7.19 -10.43
C CYS A 854 54.64 -8.69 -10.67
N GLU A 855 54.83 -9.46 -9.60
CA GLU A 855 54.60 -10.90 -9.58
C GLU A 855 53.15 -11.21 -9.26
N LYS A 856 52.56 -10.42 -8.36
CA LYS A 856 51.18 -10.53 -7.94
C LYS A 856 50.61 -9.14 -7.71
N LEU A 857 49.44 -8.90 -8.26
CA LEU A 857 48.62 -7.73 -7.97
C LEU A 857 47.20 -8.24 -7.73
N ALA A 858 46.61 -7.85 -6.60
CA ALA A 858 45.23 -8.12 -6.23
C ALA A 858 44.66 -6.86 -5.56
N ILE A 859 43.82 -6.10 -6.26
CA ILE A 859 43.27 -4.83 -5.77
C ILE A 859 41.73 -4.92 -5.71
N PRO A 860 41.09 -4.66 -4.58
CA PRO A 860 39.64 -4.70 -4.48
C PRO A 860 38.99 -3.60 -5.32
N ILE A 861 37.91 -3.96 -6.04
CA ILE A 861 37.13 -3.02 -6.88
C ILE A 861 36.35 -2.03 -6.00
N SER A 862 35.94 -2.46 -4.79
CA SER A 862 35.22 -1.62 -3.85
C SER A 862 36.16 -0.89 -2.89
N ALA A 863 35.93 0.42 -2.75
CA ALA A 863 36.62 1.28 -1.79
C ALA A 863 36.46 0.84 -0.32
N ALA A 864 35.41 0.09 0.03
CA ALA A 864 35.18 -0.41 1.38
C ALA A 864 36.19 -1.48 1.81
N ALA A 865 36.88 -2.11 0.85
CA ALA A 865 37.81 -3.22 1.09
C ALA A 865 39.28 -2.84 0.87
N LYS A 866 39.64 -1.54 0.84
CA LYS A 866 40.99 -1.02 0.51
C LYS A 866 42.16 -1.76 1.18
N ASN A 867 42.01 -2.19 2.44
CA ASN A 867 43.07 -2.90 3.18
C ASN A 867 43.33 -4.33 2.68
N ARG A 868 42.48 -4.89 1.81
CA ARG A 868 42.68 -6.21 1.20
C ARG A 868 43.53 -6.17 -0.07
N ALA A 869 44.10 -5.02 -0.43
CA ALA A 869 45.03 -4.93 -1.53
C ALA A 869 46.31 -5.72 -1.23
N GLU A 870 46.76 -6.51 -2.20
CA GLU A 870 48.01 -7.27 -2.15
C GLU A 870 48.84 -6.98 -3.40
N ILE A 871 50.06 -6.50 -3.23
CA ILE A 871 51.00 -6.25 -4.33
C ILE A 871 52.36 -6.82 -3.95
N ILE A 872 52.88 -7.70 -4.79
CA ILE A 872 54.23 -8.24 -4.69
C ILE A 872 54.96 -7.85 -5.96
N GLY A 873 55.99 -7.01 -5.81
CA GLY A 873 56.69 -6.45 -6.95
C GLY A 873 58.14 -6.11 -6.67
N THR A 874 58.87 -5.84 -7.73
CA THR A 874 60.24 -5.33 -7.71
C THR A 874 60.26 -3.97 -8.38
N ILE A 875 60.75 -2.97 -7.67
CA ILE A 875 60.88 -1.60 -8.16
C ILE A 875 62.36 -1.21 -8.27
N SER A 876 62.69 -0.46 -9.30
CA SER A 876 63.99 0.20 -9.42
C SER A 876 63.81 1.60 -9.98
N MET A 877 64.76 2.48 -9.66
CA MET A 877 64.78 3.83 -10.21
C MET A 877 66.20 4.25 -10.56
N ASN A 878 66.38 4.80 -11.74
CA ASN A 878 67.64 5.34 -12.23
C ASN A 878 67.54 6.85 -12.43
N GLN A 879 68.69 7.53 -12.38
CA GLN A 879 68.77 8.98 -12.61
C GLN A 879 67.83 9.78 -11.70
N LEU A 880 67.59 9.30 -10.48
CA LEU A 880 66.73 9.99 -9.52
C LEU A 880 67.45 11.23 -9.01
N ARG A 881 66.80 12.38 -9.09
CA ARG A 881 67.28 13.66 -8.56
C ARG A 881 66.18 14.29 -7.74
N LEU A 882 66.55 14.90 -6.64
CA LEU A 882 65.68 15.75 -5.84
C LEU A 882 66.47 16.93 -5.27
N GLU A 883 65.86 18.12 -5.23
CA GLU A 883 66.54 19.33 -4.76
C GLU A 883 66.54 19.46 -3.24
N SER A 884 65.44 19.06 -2.60
CA SER A 884 65.31 19.05 -1.15
C SER A 884 64.41 17.92 -0.67
N SER A 885 64.77 17.33 0.46
CA SER A 885 63.98 16.40 1.26
C SER A 885 64.47 16.50 2.71
N ASP A 886 63.56 16.50 3.68
CA ASP A 886 63.91 16.65 5.11
C ASP A 886 64.81 15.52 5.59
N LEU A 887 64.43 14.28 5.25
CA LEU A 887 65.17 13.08 5.64
C LEU A 887 66.48 12.96 4.88
N LEU A 888 66.46 13.18 3.56
CA LEU A 888 67.70 13.13 2.76
C LEU A 888 68.68 14.22 3.22
N GLY A 889 68.19 15.43 3.47
CA GLY A 889 69.00 16.53 4.02
C GLY A 889 69.61 16.17 5.37
N SER A 890 68.85 15.54 6.25
CA SER A 890 69.36 15.04 7.54
C SER A 890 70.45 13.98 7.36
N ILE A 891 70.24 13.01 6.46
CA ILE A 891 71.25 11.99 6.11
C ILE A 891 72.51 12.65 5.55
N LEU A 892 72.37 13.57 4.60
CA LEU A 892 73.48 14.26 3.93
C LEU A 892 74.24 15.22 4.86
N SER A 893 73.57 15.83 5.84
CA SER A 893 74.20 16.67 6.86
C SER A 893 75.17 15.87 7.74
N LEU A 894 74.83 14.61 8.03
CA LEU A 894 75.73 13.66 8.68
C LEU A 894 76.87 13.22 7.75
N VAL A 895 76.67 13.34 6.43
CA VAL A 895 77.64 12.94 5.40
C VAL A 895 78.69 14.03 5.09
N GLY A 896 78.42 15.28 5.48
CA GLY A 896 79.30 16.43 5.19
C GLY A 896 79.33 16.82 3.70
N THR A 897 78.37 16.34 2.91
CA THR A 897 78.24 16.62 1.47
C THR A 897 76.98 17.42 1.18
N SER A 898 77.07 18.44 0.33
CA SER A 898 75.90 19.12 -0.25
C SER A 898 75.29 18.24 -1.35
N GLY A 899 74.40 17.31 -1.02
CA GLY A 899 73.78 16.40 -2.00
C GLY A 899 72.67 17.02 -2.87
N ARG A 900 72.67 18.35 -3.08
CA ARG A 900 71.72 19.00 -4.01
C ARG A 900 72.06 18.59 -5.44
N GLY A 901 71.07 18.02 -6.15
CA GLY A 901 71.22 17.66 -7.57
C GLY A 901 72.16 16.48 -7.85
N THR A 902 72.48 15.66 -6.83
CA THR A 902 73.26 14.42 -7.03
C THR A 902 72.38 13.34 -7.63
N ASP A 903 72.91 12.56 -8.58
CA ASP A 903 72.23 11.38 -9.12
C ASP A 903 72.10 10.30 -8.06
N ILE A 904 70.88 9.79 -7.93
CA ILE A 904 70.50 8.73 -7.01
C ILE A 904 70.02 7.52 -7.82
N THR A 905 70.44 6.32 -7.40
CA THR A 905 69.97 5.06 -7.98
C THR A 905 69.33 4.20 -6.91
N ILE A 906 68.08 3.78 -7.13
CA ILE A 906 67.40 2.75 -6.34
C ILE A 906 67.59 1.43 -7.06
N HIS A 907 68.35 0.52 -6.44
CA HIS A 907 68.55 -0.82 -6.97
C HIS A 907 67.24 -1.63 -6.96
N PRO A 908 67.09 -2.63 -7.84
CA PRO A 908 65.94 -3.52 -7.85
C PRO A 908 65.61 -4.05 -6.45
N THR A 909 64.49 -3.58 -5.91
CA THR A 909 64.06 -3.86 -4.54
C THR A 909 62.72 -4.56 -4.57
N ARG A 910 62.67 -5.78 -4.06
CA ARG A 910 61.43 -6.51 -3.84
C ARG A 910 60.66 -5.89 -2.67
N PHE A 911 59.38 -5.61 -2.86
CA PHE A 911 58.46 -5.20 -1.80
C PHE A 911 57.19 -6.05 -1.78
N VAL A 912 56.53 -6.07 -0.63
CA VAL A 912 55.24 -6.72 -0.41
C VAL A 912 54.31 -5.73 0.27
N LEU A 913 53.23 -5.34 -0.41
CA LEU A 913 52.08 -4.64 0.18
C LEU A 913 51.03 -5.70 0.53
N GLN A 914 50.67 -5.81 1.80
CA GLN A 914 49.61 -6.70 2.26
C GLN A 914 48.98 -6.12 3.52
N GLU A 915 47.65 -6.24 3.66
CA GLU A 915 46.90 -5.73 4.84
C GLU A 915 47.09 -4.22 5.09
N GLY A 916 47.39 -3.44 4.04
CA GLY A 916 47.65 -2.01 4.13
C GLY A 916 49.07 -1.62 4.54
N PHE A 917 49.99 -2.59 4.65
CA PHE A 917 51.39 -2.37 5.03
C PHE A 917 52.34 -2.77 3.90
N LEU A 918 53.20 -1.85 3.48
CA LEU A 918 54.26 -2.08 2.50
C LEU A 918 55.57 -2.42 3.21
N ARG A 919 56.16 -3.57 2.90
CA ARG A 919 57.40 -4.08 3.52
C ARG A 919 58.47 -4.38 2.47
N TYR A 920 59.72 -4.10 2.81
CA TYR A 920 60.91 -4.56 2.08
C TYR A 920 62.09 -4.78 3.02
N ASP A 921 62.92 -5.77 2.70
CA ASP A 921 64.03 -6.21 3.56
C ASP A 921 65.32 -5.43 3.36
N ASP A 922 65.56 -4.95 2.14
CA ASP A 922 66.76 -4.16 1.81
C ASP A 922 66.51 -3.35 0.54
N MET A 923 66.33 -2.04 0.70
CA MET A 923 66.29 -1.09 -0.40
C MET A 923 67.59 -0.31 -0.43
N GLN A 924 68.51 -0.71 -1.32
CA GLN A 924 69.74 0.04 -1.53
C GLN A 924 69.49 1.25 -2.44
N MET A 925 69.82 2.41 -1.91
CA MET A 925 69.82 3.70 -2.57
C MET A 925 71.26 4.26 -2.60
N ASP A 926 71.80 4.41 -3.80
CA ASP A 926 73.13 4.98 -4.02
C ASP A 926 73.01 6.49 -4.24
N ILE A 927 73.56 7.30 -3.34
CA ILE A 927 73.57 8.76 -3.44
C ILE A 927 74.96 9.21 -3.86
N GLY A 928 75.17 9.44 -5.16
CA GLY A 928 76.51 9.49 -5.74
C GLY A 928 77.26 8.19 -5.44
N ASP A 929 78.44 8.28 -4.82
CA ASP A 929 79.24 7.10 -4.44
C ASP A 929 78.88 6.50 -3.07
N ASN A 930 77.82 6.98 -2.39
CA ASN A 930 77.49 6.59 -1.02
C ASN A 930 76.26 5.67 -0.97
N PRO A 931 76.40 4.40 -0.54
CA PRO A 931 75.25 3.50 -0.41
C PRO A 931 74.48 3.79 0.88
N VAL A 932 73.16 3.88 0.79
CA VAL A 932 72.21 4.00 1.91
C VAL A 932 71.18 2.90 1.77
N ASN A 933 70.93 2.14 2.83
CA ASN A 933 70.00 1.01 2.78
C ASN A 933 68.81 1.27 3.69
N PHE A 934 67.59 1.10 3.19
CA PHE A 934 66.37 1.19 3.98
C PHE A 934 65.75 -0.19 4.16
N LYS A 935 65.22 -0.46 5.36
CA LYS A 935 64.51 -1.71 5.69
C LYS A 935 63.37 -1.42 6.65
N GLY A 936 62.21 -2.05 6.44
CA GLY A 936 61.10 -1.99 7.40
C GLY A 936 59.73 -2.02 6.74
N VAL A 937 58.76 -1.37 7.39
CA VAL A 937 57.34 -1.34 7.03
C VAL A 937 56.82 0.09 7.01
N ILE A 938 56.00 0.39 5.99
CA ILE A 938 55.29 1.66 5.80
C ILE A 938 53.79 1.35 5.67
N GLY A 939 52.96 1.94 6.52
CA GLY A 939 51.51 1.79 6.43
C GLY A 939 50.86 2.82 5.49
N LEU A 940 49.80 2.41 4.78
CA LEU A 940 48.93 3.33 4.02
C LEU A 940 48.16 4.30 4.95
N ASP A 941 48.04 3.95 6.23
CA ASP A 941 47.56 4.82 7.32
C ASP A 941 48.62 5.83 7.81
N LYS A 942 49.77 5.91 7.13
CA LYS A 942 50.93 6.78 7.40
C LYS A 942 51.80 6.35 8.58
N SER A 943 51.55 5.18 9.17
CA SER A 943 52.45 4.58 10.15
C SER A 943 53.81 4.23 9.53
N LEU A 944 54.87 4.30 10.35
CA LEU A 944 56.25 4.17 9.89
C LEU A 944 57.07 3.38 10.92
N GLU A 945 57.57 2.21 10.52
CA GLU A 945 58.54 1.42 11.29
C GLU A 945 59.70 1.02 10.38
N MET A 946 60.70 1.88 10.30
CA MET A 946 61.77 1.80 9.33
C MET A 946 63.14 1.98 9.97
N THR A 947 64.15 1.33 9.40
CA THR A 947 65.56 1.53 9.72
C THR A 947 66.31 1.98 8.48
N VAL A 948 67.31 2.85 8.69
CA VAL A 948 68.22 3.33 7.65
C VAL A 948 69.65 3.01 8.03
N THR A 949 70.38 2.40 7.12
CA THR A 949 71.81 2.10 7.25
C THR A 949 72.59 3.13 6.48
N LEU A 950 73.33 3.96 7.21
CA LEU A 950 74.10 5.09 6.70
C LEU A 950 75.37 4.61 5.96
N PRO A 951 76.01 5.46 5.13
CA PRO A 951 77.24 5.11 4.42
C PRO A 951 78.49 5.22 5.32
N TYR A 952 78.34 5.10 6.65
CA TYR A 952 79.41 5.24 7.64
C TYR A 952 79.55 3.99 8.47
N THR A 953 80.78 3.60 8.77
CA THR A 953 81.06 2.55 9.76
C THR A 953 81.21 3.13 11.16
N THR A 954 81.03 2.29 12.19
CA THR A 954 81.28 2.65 13.59
C THR A 954 82.71 3.11 13.86
N GLY A 955 83.64 2.84 12.93
CA GLY A 955 85.02 3.35 12.94
C GLY A 955 85.22 4.71 12.26
N GLY A 956 84.15 5.41 11.88
CA GLY A 956 84.22 6.75 11.28
C GLY A 956 84.65 6.79 9.81
N ARG A 957 84.61 5.67 9.10
CA ARG A 957 84.96 5.59 7.66
C ARG A 957 83.71 5.62 6.79
N THR A 958 83.78 6.33 5.67
CA THR A 958 82.72 6.34 4.64
C THR A 958 82.86 5.12 3.73
N VAL A 959 81.81 4.32 3.61
CA VAL A 959 81.69 3.23 2.63
C VAL A 959 81.39 3.83 1.27
N ARG A 960 82.06 3.33 0.23
CA ARG A 960 81.87 3.75 -1.15
C ARG A 960 81.50 2.56 -2.02
N ILE A 961 80.67 2.80 -3.02
CA ILE A 961 80.25 1.78 -3.99
C ILE A 961 81.49 1.16 -4.65
N GLY A 962 81.51 -0.17 -4.80
CA GLY A 962 82.60 -0.90 -5.46
C GLY A 962 83.92 -1.00 -4.67
N ARG A 963 83.98 -0.55 -3.41
CA ARG A 963 85.15 -0.70 -2.52
C ARG A 963 84.83 -1.63 -1.36
N GLU A 964 85.78 -2.47 -0.94
CA GLU A 964 85.62 -3.30 0.26
C GLU A 964 85.44 -2.43 1.51
N SER A 965 84.33 -2.63 2.24
CA SER A 965 84.05 -1.90 3.47
C SER A 965 84.76 -2.55 4.66
N VAL A 966 85.54 -1.77 5.41
CA VAL A 966 86.14 -2.22 6.67
C VAL A 966 85.35 -1.63 7.84
N GLY A 967 84.60 -2.49 8.55
CA GLY A 967 83.80 -2.15 9.74
C GLY A 967 82.28 -2.19 9.51
N GLN A 968 81.51 -2.32 10.58
CA GLN A 968 80.04 -2.39 10.54
C GLN A 968 79.42 -1.01 10.28
N ARG A 969 78.49 -0.92 9.31
CA ARG A 969 77.76 0.31 9.00
C ARG A 969 76.78 0.69 10.11
N ILE A 970 76.60 1.99 10.32
CA ILE A 970 75.69 2.55 11.33
C ILE A 970 74.24 2.40 10.84
N THR A 971 73.39 1.79 11.67
CA THR A 971 71.95 1.62 11.39
C THR A 971 71.12 2.34 12.45
N LEU A 972 70.24 3.23 12.00
CA LEU A 972 69.37 4.05 12.86
C LEU A 972 67.89 3.80 12.54
N PRO A 973 67.02 3.72 13.56
CA PRO A 973 65.58 3.72 13.33
C PRO A 973 65.11 5.12 12.91
N LEU A 974 64.02 5.13 12.14
CA LEU A 974 63.26 6.34 11.83
C LEU A 974 62.11 6.48 12.83
N LYS A 975 61.83 7.72 13.22
CA LYS A 975 60.66 8.10 14.03
C LYS A 975 59.74 9.03 13.25
N GLY A 976 58.50 9.19 13.73
CA GLY A 976 57.49 10.03 13.11
C GLY A 976 56.53 9.25 12.22
N THR A 977 56.01 9.90 11.17
CA THR A 977 55.10 9.31 10.19
C THR A 977 55.72 9.37 8.80
N VAL A 978 55.11 8.69 7.81
CA VAL A 978 55.61 8.76 6.42
C VAL A 978 55.62 10.19 5.86
N ASP A 979 54.77 11.09 6.36
CA ASP A 979 54.73 12.49 5.92
C ASP A 979 55.82 13.36 6.60
N LYS A 980 56.35 12.92 7.76
CA LYS A 980 57.39 13.63 8.54
C LYS A 980 58.41 12.66 9.16
N PRO A 981 59.18 11.93 8.34
CA PRO A 981 60.16 10.97 8.85
C PRO A 981 61.40 11.70 9.40
N GLN A 982 61.89 11.25 10.55
CA GLN A 982 63.10 11.78 11.18
C GLN A 982 64.05 10.67 11.61
N LEU A 983 65.35 10.90 11.49
CA LEU A 983 66.37 10.04 12.08
C LEU A 983 66.30 10.11 13.60
N ASP A 984 66.24 8.96 14.27
CA ASP A 984 66.35 8.90 15.73
C ASP A 984 67.82 8.89 16.17
N THR A 985 68.47 10.05 16.11
CA THR A 985 69.89 10.22 16.47
C THR A 985 70.16 9.98 17.96
N ALA A 986 69.15 10.03 18.84
CA ALA A 986 69.31 9.66 20.24
C ALA A 986 69.71 8.19 20.40
N LYS A 987 69.23 7.31 19.49
CA LYS A 987 69.62 5.90 19.44
C LYS A 987 71.07 5.68 19.04
N LEU A 988 71.68 6.61 18.30
CA LEU A 988 73.10 6.55 17.95
C LEU A 988 73.99 6.68 19.19
N LEU A 989 73.67 7.64 20.06
CA LEU A 989 74.35 7.83 21.35
C LEU A 989 74.15 6.62 22.27
N GLU A 990 72.93 6.07 22.32
CA GLU A 990 72.62 4.86 23.09
C GLU A 990 73.42 3.64 22.60
N GLN A 991 73.53 3.45 21.27
CA GLN A 991 74.31 2.37 20.66
C GLN A 991 75.81 2.54 20.88
N GLN A 992 76.35 3.76 20.73
CA GLN A 992 77.76 4.04 21.02
C GLN A 992 78.10 3.85 22.50
N LEU A 993 77.21 4.25 23.43
CA LEU A 993 77.37 3.98 24.85
C LEU A 993 77.34 2.48 25.15
N LYS A 994 76.40 1.73 24.55
CA LYS A 994 76.30 0.27 24.69
C LYS A 994 77.52 -0.44 24.14
N ASP A 995 78.05 -0.04 22.99
CA ASP A 995 79.28 -0.61 22.41
C ASP A 995 80.53 -0.25 23.23
N GLN A 996 80.61 0.95 23.80
CA GLN A 996 81.68 1.32 24.73
C GLN A 996 81.59 0.59 26.07
N LEU A 997 80.39 0.45 26.63
CA LEU A 997 80.13 -0.36 27.84
C LEU A 997 80.43 -1.83 27.59
N ARG A 998 80.07 -2.37 26.42
CA ARG A 998 80.37 -3.74 26.02
C ARG A 998 81.87 -3.95 25.82
N LYS A 999 82.58 -3.04 25.14
CA LYS A 999 84.06 -3.07 25.04
C LYS A 999 84.75 -2.90 26.41
N GLY A 1000 84.16 -2.10 27.31
CA GLY A 1000 84.63 -1.94 28.68
C GLY A 1000 84.39 -3.17 29.56
N LEU A 1001 83.26 -3.86 29.39
CA LEU A 1001 82.94 -5.13 30.06
C LEU A 1001 83.77 -6.29 29.50
N GLU A 1002 83.95 -6.40 28.18
CA GLU A 1002 84.85 -7.38 27.54
C GLU A 1002 86.34 -7.16 27.91
N GLY A 1003 86.71 -5.93 28.30
CA GLY A 1003 88.04 -5.61 28.87
C GLY A 1003 88.17 -5.90 30.38
N LEU A 1004 87.05 -5.98 31.12
CA LEU A 1004 86.99 -6.33 32.55
C LEU A 1004 86.92 -7.85 32.79
N PHE A 1005 86.52 -8.63 31.79
CA PHE A 1005 86.48 -10.11 31.82
C PHE A 1005 87.63 -10.77 31.03
N LYS A 1006 88.72 -10.05 30.78
CA LYS A 1006 89.97 -10.57 30.20
C LYS A 1006 91.09 -10.63 31.22
#